data_AF-A0A9Q9RK62-F1
#
_entry.id   AF-A0A9Q9RK62-F1
#
_cell.length_a   1.000
_cell.length_b   1.000
_cell.length_c   1.000
_cell.angle_alpha   90.00
_cell.angle_beta   90.00
_cell.angle_gamma   90.00
#
_symmetry.space_group_name_H-M   'P 1'
#
loop_
_entity.id
_entity.type
_entity.pdbx_description
1 polymer ?
#
loop_
_entity_poly.entity_id
_entity_poly.type
_entity_poly.pdbx_seq_one_letter_code
_entity_poly.pdbx_strand_id
1 'polypeptide(L)'
;MSHPIIFNGSLGLGLMIVGLGLNATLRPNDHLQRLEFPIPTEPLAKKFSLALMRIWGIRNITVGVLISIIWTTGDENLMAKALSAALAMPITDGFMNLKMRLLSKVCVPALAVVGSLVTSRHAEDQCRCTIRESCWPSSKTWDSLNSTVNRHLIRYIPPGAVCYKSHPSYSPTACDRVIKQWPESKFHSSDPASLHTEWANASCTPVYKNGTSIYGNVEAGERGCSSGALPAYIINATTVNHVAAALKFAGRHNIRLVIKNTGHAGNGRNLGNSSLSIWTHNLKSIELRQDFNLTCPNAQDAPSPRMAATVGAGVQDGEMFEFLAAQNALAVGGTSNDVGVVGWATGGGHGFATGKYGQGADNILEAEIVTPAGNVLIANQCQNQDLFWAIRGGGGGTFGVITKLTVKAYHAPKVVIGGYDIKAKNQTSEDEFYKFIADAHTLFPAIQDAGIHGYYTVTGPPEAEVLTLSGSFMGFGISNKTYDDALEPFRKIPAASSSRINWSLTKIPVSTWQGLLKVLPDIGIVSAGYGIRASRLISRQTITEKRQEFADVYKKIGPTKEAPSNGLPNLSISGTLTISPKPVNNSLHPSWRNATVHLITGQSWTDATMDTDVRNIVHDMTFRKLALLKELDLAQGAYLNEANSIEPDWQWSFWGPNYARLRDIKEKYDPKGLLWCPQCVGSEDWVQRHDGRLCRAFNPW
;
A
#
# COMPACT_ATOMS: atom_id res chain seq x y z
N MET A 1 44.46 -23.69 14.06
CA MET A 1 45.74 -23.23 14.62
C MET A 1 45.39 -22.25 15.72
N SER A 2 45.65 -22.64 16.98
CA SER A 2 45.52 -21.80 18.17
C SER A 2 46.35 -20.53 18.01
N HIS A 3 45.72 -19.36 18.05
CA HIS A 3 46.41 -18.07 17.98
C HIS A 3 46.44 -17.44 19.39
N PRO A 4 47.52 -17.65 20.18
CA PRO A 4 47.66 -17.12 21.54
C PRO A 4 47.48 -15.59 21.62
N ILE A 5 47.73 -14.89 20.50
CA ILE A 5 47.56 -13.43 20.37
C ILE A 5 46.08 -13.03 20.47
N ILE A 6 45.17 -13.77 19.83
CA ILE A 6 43.73 -13.48 19.85
C ILE A 6 43.15 -13.83 21.23
N PHE A 7 43.59 -14.95 21.81
CA PHE A 7 43.14 -15.39 23.12
C PHE A 7 43.58 -14.41 24.23
N ASN A 8 44.83 -13.95 24.24
CA ASN A 8 45.30 -12.95 25.22
C ASN A 8 44.71 -11.55 24.99
N GLY A 9 44.46 -11.15 23.73
CA GLY A 9 43.79 -9.88 23.42
C GLY A 9 42.35 -9.82 23.94
N SER A 10 41.70 -10.98 24.08
CA SER A 10 40.31 -11.06 24.53
C SER A 10 40.11 -10.75 26.02
N LEU A 11 41.09 -11.02 26.88
CA LEU A 11 41.09 -10.58 28.28
C LEU A 11 41.19 -9.05 28.38
N GLY A 12 42.06 -8.44 27.59
CA GLY A 12 42.21 -6.99 27.50
C GLY A 12 40.90 -6.32 27.07
N LEU A 13 40.20 -6.91 26.10
CA LEU A 13 38.89 -6.44 25.66
C LEU A 13 37.83 -6.58 26.76
N GLY A 14 37.76 -7.71 27.47
CA GLY A 14 36.84 -7.91 28.59
C GLY A 14 37.02 -6.85 29.68
N LEU A 15 38.26 -6.59 30.09
CA LEU A 15 38.60 -5.57 31.09
C LEU A 15 38.27 -4.14 30.60
N MET A 16 38.50 -3.85 29.32
CA MET A 16 38.15 -2.57 28.72
C MET A 16 36.63 -2.34 28.75
N ILE A 17 35.84 -3.36 28.41
CA ILE A 17 34.37 -3.29 28.43
C ILE A 17 33.85 -3.07 29.87
N VAL A 18 34.45 -3.73 30.86
CA VAL A 18 34.15 -3.47 32.29
C VAL A 18 34.44 -2.01 32.65
N GLY A 19 35.59 -1.47 32.22
CA GLY A 19 35.96 -0.07 32.46
C GLY A 19 34.98 0.94 31.84
N LEU A 20 34.54 0.68 30.61
CA LEU A 20 33.51 1.50 29.94
C LEU A 20 32.17 1.43 30.68
N GLY A 21 31.76 0.23 31.10
CA GLY A 21 30.52 0.02 31.83
C GLY A 21 30.51 0.68 33.22
N LEU A 22 31.63 0.61 33.95
CA LEU A 22 31.80 1.31 35.23
C LEU A 22 31.70 2.83 35.05
N ASN A 23 32.33 3.38 34.02
CA ASN A 23 32.30 4.81 33.77
C ASN A 23 30.89 5.29 33.38
N ALA A 24 30.17 4.53 32.55
CA ALA A 24 28.77 4.84 32.20
C ALA A 24 27.81 4.71 33.40
N THR A 25 28.05 3.77 34.32
CA THR A 25 27.21 3.56 35.50
C THR A 25 27.43 4.65 36.55
N LEU A 26 28.70 4.95 36.85
CA LEU A 26 29.09 5.85 37.94
C LEU A 26 29.11 7.33 37.52
N ARG A 27 29.44 7.61 36.26
CA ARG A 27 29.59 8.97 35.72
C ARG A 27 28.93 9.12 34.34
N PRO A 28 27.60 8.90 34.23
CA PRO A 28 26.91 8.88 32.94
C PRO A 28 27.01 10.18 32.14
N ASN A 29 27.06 11.35 32.80
CA ASN A 29 27.26 12.64 32.11
C ASN A 29 28.64 12.72 31.45
N ASP A 30 29.71 12.45 32.21
CA ASP A 30 31.08 12.47 31.70
C ASP A 30 31.27 11.45 30.57
N HIS A 31 30.59 10.30 30.69
CA HIS A 31 30.62 9.25 29.67
C HIS A 31 29.94 9.70 28.37
N LEU A 32 28.73 10.28 28.45
CA LEU A 32 28.02 10.83 27.30
C LEU A 32 28.81 11.95 26.62
N GLN A 33 29.42 12.85 27.38
CA GLN A 33 30.25 13.94 26.85
C GLN A 33 31.48 13.40 26.11
N ARG A 34 32.17 12.40 26.67
CA ARG A 34 33.31 11.76 26.00
C ARG A 34 32.93 11.04 24.71
N LEU A 35 31.68 10.59 24.60
CA LEU A 35 31.11 9.99 23.39
C LEU A 35 30.46 11.02 22.45
N GLU A 36 30.52 12.31 22.77
CA GLU A 36 29.91 13.42 22.03
C GLU A 36 28.39 13.25 21.84
N PHE A 37 27.71 12.61 22.78
CA PHE A 37 26.24 12.56 22.79
C PHE A 37 25.65 13.81 23.47
N PRO A 38 24.64 14.46 22.86
CA PRO A 38 23.98 15.61 23.47
C PRO A 38 23.25 15.18 24.74
N ILE A 39 23.48 15.89 25.84
CA ILE A 39 22.74 15.71 27.09
C ILE A 39 21.49 16.59 27.02
N PRO A 40 20.28 16.04 27.08
CA PRO A 40 19.06 16.83 27.03
C PRO A 40 19.02 17.90 28.13
N THR A 41 18.52 19.08 27.79
CA THR A 41 18.28 20.17 28.75
C THR A 41 16.95 20.03 29.49
N GLU A 42 15.98 19.32 28.89
CA GLU A 42 14.68 19.02 29.51
C GLU A 42 14.85 18.01 30.66
N PRO A 43 14.32 18.28 31.87
CA PRO A 43 14.57 17.46 33.07
C PRO A 43 14.19 15.98 32.95
N LEU A 44 13.06 15.65 32.34
CA LEU A 44 12.58 14.26 32.22
C LEU A 44 13.42 13.47 31.22
N ALA A 45 13.72 14.05 30.07
CA ALA A 45 14.58 13.50 29.03
C ALA A 45 16.02 13.31 29.54
N LYS A 46 16.53 14.25 30.34
CA LYS A 46 17.83 14.12 31.01
C LYS A 46 17.81 12.94 31.98
N LYS A 47 16.78 12.83 32.82
CA LYS A 47 16.64 11.72 33.77
C LYS A 47 16.55 10.36 33.06
N PHE A 48 15.79 10.30 31.97
CA PHE A 48 15.65 9.10 31.14
C PHE A 48 16.97 8.71 30.45
N SER A 49 17.67 9.67 29.83
CA SER A 49 18.99 9.46 29.22
C SER A 49 20.02 8.92 30.21
N LEU A 50 20.07 9.46 31.44
CA LEU A 50 20.96 8.97 32.49
C LEU A 50 20.58 7.57 32.99
N ALA A 51 19.29 7.24 33.04
CA ALA A 51 18.83 5.90 33.39
C ALA A 51 19.23 4.87 32.34
N LEU A 52 19.06 5.18 31.05
CA LEU A 52 19.50 4.33 29.94
C LEU A 52 21.02 4.12 29.96
N MET A 53 21.80 5.16 30.23
CA MET A 53 23.26 5.02 30.33
C MET A 53 23.71 4.12 31.49
N ARG A 54 22.99 4.15 32.61
CA ARG A 54 23.28 3.23 33.73
C ARG A 54 22.92 1.79 33.39
N ILE A 55 21.79 1.55 32.72
CA ILE A 55 21.40 0.23 32.22
C ILE A 55 22.45 -0.29 31.23
N TRP A 56 22.88 0.56 30.29
CA TRP A 56 23.95 0.25 29.35
C TRP A 56 25.26 -0.08 30.07
N GLY A 57 25.60 0.69 31.11
CA GLY A 57 26.80 0.47 31.92
C GLY A 57 26.80 -0.87 32.67
N ILE A 58 25.70 -1.20 33.37
CA ILE A 58 25.53 -2.47 34.10
C ILE A 58 25.63 -3.67 33.15
N ARG A 59 25.01 -3.56 31.98
CA ARG A 59 25.07 -4.61 30.96
C ARG A 59 26.50 -4.83 30.45
N ASN A 60 27.25 -3.76 30.15
CA ASN A 60 28.64 -3.88 29.72
C ASN A 60 29.54 -4.46 30.81
N ILE A 61 29.36 -4.09 32.08
CA ILE A 61 30.07 -4.74 33.21
C ILE A 61 29.79 -6.25 33.19
N THR A 62 28.53 -6.64 33.05
CA THR A 62 28.12 -8.05 33.05
C THR A 62 28.78 -8.82 31.90
N VAL A 63 28.74 -8.26 30.68
CA VAL A 63 29.35 -8.87 29.49
C VAL A 63 30.86 -8.96 29.61
N GLY A 64 31.54 -7.88 30.04
CA GLY A 64 32.98 -7.87 30.22
C GLY A 64 33.44 -8.89 31.27
N VAL A 65 32.72 -9.02 32.38
CA VAL A 65 32.97 -10.04 33.41
C VAL A 65 32.77 -11.45 32.86
N LEU A 66 31.70 -11.70 32.10
CA LEU A 66 31.46 -13.00 31.46
C LEU A 66 32.57 -13.36 30.47
N ILE A 67 33.05 -12.40 29.67
CA ILE A 67 34.20 -12.59 28.77
C ILE A 67 35.45 -12.95 29.56
N SER A 68 35.73 -12.26 30.68
CA SER A 68 36.87 -12.57 31.55
C SER A 68 36.75 -13.95 32.22
N ILE A 69 35.54 -14.37 32.61
CA ILE A 69 35.29 -15.71 33.17
C ILE A 69 35.44 -16.79 32.09
N ILE A 70 34.93 -16.56 30.87
CA ILE A 70 35.09 -17.51 29.77
C ILE A 70 36.57 -17.63 29.39
N TRP A 71 37.32 -16.54 29.42
CA TRP A 71 38.76 -16.56 29.17
C TRP A 71 39.52 -17.47 30.16
N THR A 72 39.16 -17.51 31.44
CA THR A 72 39.83 -18.40 32.41
C THR A 72 39.58 -19.89 32.16
N THR A 73 38.60 -20.25 31.33
CA THR A 73 38.31 -21.65 30.99
C THR A 73 39.30 -22.25 29.99
N GLY A 74 40.03 -21.42 29.23
CA GLY A 74 40.92 -21.90 28.16
C GLY A 74 40.19 -22.42 26.90
N ASP A 75 38.86 -22.36 26.82
CA ASP A 75 38.08 -22.86 25.68
C ASP A 75 38.01 -21.81 24.55
N GLU A 76 38.82 -22.02 23.50
CA GLU A 76 38.88 -21.11 22.34
C GLU A 76 37.56 -21.03 21.55
N ASN A 77 36.76 -22.10 21.49
CA ASN A 77 35.50 -22.11 20.76
C ASN A 77 34.41 -21.35 21.51
N LEU A 78 34.37 -21.52 22.83
CA LEU A 78 33.47 -20.75 23.69
C LEU A 78 33.86 -19.27 23.68
N MET A 79 35.17 -18.97 23.69
CA MET A 79 35.69 -17.62 23.60
C MET A 79 35.32 -16.94 22.27
N ALA A 80 35.44 -17.65 21.14
CA ALA A 80 35.05 -17.13 19.83
C ALA A 80 33.55 -16.79 19.77
N LYS A 81 32.68 -17.66 20.30
CA LYS A 81 31.23 -17.41 20.39
C LYS A 81 30.90 -16.21 21.29
N ALA A 82 31.57 -16.09 22.43
CA ALA A 82 31.38 -14.98 23.35
C ALA A 82 31.79 -13.63 22.72
N LEU A 83 32.90 -13.61 21.98
CA LEU A 83 33.37 -12.42 21.26
C LEU A 83 32.44 -12.04 20.09
N SER A 84 31.96 -13.01 19.32
CA SER A 84 30.97 -12.76 18.26
C SER A 84 29.67 -12.18 18.82
N ALA A 85 29.18 -12.72 19.95
CA ALA A 85 28.00 -12.18 20.63
C ALA A 85 28.26 -10.76 21.15
N ALA A 86 29.42 -10.49 21.75
CA ALA A 86 29.78 -9.16 22.26
C ALA A 86 29.93 -8.10 21.15
N LEU A 87 30.46 -8.48 19.99
CA LEU A 87 30.63 -7.58 18.83
C LEU A 87 29.31 -7.26 18.11
N ALA A 88 28.28 -8.09 18.25
CA ALA A 88 26.94 -7.81 17.70
C ALA A 88 26.17 -6.77 18.52
N MET A 89 26.50 -6.58 19.81
CA MET A 89 25.73 -5.72 20.73
C MET A 89 25.78 -4.21 20.38
N PRO A 90 26.93 -3.62 20.00
CA PRO A 90 26.99 -2.20 19.61
C PRO A 90 26.14 -1.88 18.37
N ILE A 91 25.90 -2.87 17.51
CA ILE A 91 25.07 -2.73 16.30
C ILE A 91 23.59 -2.67 16.67
N THR A 92 23.16 -3.44 17.67
CA THR A 92 21.77 -3.45 18.15
C THR A 92 21.42 -2.24 19.03
N ASP A 93 22.41 -1.56 19.60
CA ASP A 93 22.19 -0.49 20.58
C ASP A 93 21.90 0.89 19.98
N GLY A 94 22.09 1.10 18.68
CA GLY A 94 21.83 2.39 18.02
C GLY A 94 22.76 3.55 18.44
N PHE A 95 23.74 3.34 19.33
CA PHE A 95 24.70 4.36 19.80
C PHE A 95 25.94 4.51 18.89
N MET A 96 25.77 4.45 17.56
CA MET A 96 26.87 4.64 16.62
C MET A 96 26.99 6.11 16.20
N ASN A 97 27.78 6.91 16.92
CA ASN A 97 28.20 8.23 16.45
C ASN A 97 29.37 8.10 15.42
N LEU A 98 29.49 9.08 14.52
CA LEU A 98 30.35 9.11 13.34
C LEU A 98 31.84 8.84 13.62
N LYS A 99 32.32 9.04 14.86
CA LYS A 99 33.71 8.84 15.28
C LYS A 99 34.09 7.41 15.70
N MET A 100 33.15 6.51 16.03
CA MET A 100 33.51 5.09 16.28
C MET A 100 33.90 4.34 15.00
N ARG A 101 33.62 4.88 13.82
CA ARG A 101 34.14 4.40 12.52
C ARG A 101 35.67 4.55 12.37
N LEU A 102 36.34 5.32 13.23
CA LEU A 102 37.80 5.42 13.23
C LEU A 102 38.49 4.32 14.06
N LEU A 103 37.86 3.81 15.12
CA LEU A 103 38.43 2.71 15.90
C LEU A 103 38.35 1.36 15.17
N SER A 104 37.37 1.20 14.26
CA SER A 104 37.31 0.04 13.35
C SER A 104 38.39 0.03 12.27
N LYS A 105 39.18 1.12 12.12
CA LYS A 105 40.30 1.18 11.17
C LYS A 105 41.66 0.77 11.74
N VAL A 106 41.76 0.52 13.06
CA VAL A 106 43.05 0.22 13.71
C VAL A 106 43.21 -1.26 14.12
N CYS A 107 42.17 -2.09 14.05
CA CYS A 107 42.25 -3.52 14.40
C CYS A 107 41.95 -4.52 13.26
N VAL A 108 41.85 -4.06 12.00
CA VAL A 108 41.51 -4.93 10.86
C VAL A 108 42.71 -5.50 10.06
N PRO A 109 43.97 -5.05 10.14
CA PRO A 109 45.04 -5.68 9.37
C PRO A 109 45.75 -6.78 10.18
N ALA A 110 45.09 -7.92 10.40
CA ALA A 110 45.78 -9.14 10.86
C ALA A 110 45.15 -10.48 10.39
N LEU A 111 44.02 -10.47 9.67
CA LEU A 111 43.32 -11.71 9.27
C LEU A 111 43.26 -11.95 7.74
N ALA A 112 44.00 -11.17 6.95
CA ALA A 112 43.90 -11.22 5.47
C ALA A 112 44.87 -12.19 4.76
N VAL A 113 45.40 -13.25 5.41
CA VAL A 113 46.42 -14.12 4.76
C VAL A 113 46.13 -15.64 4.78
N VAL A 114 44.97 -16.11 5.23
CA VAL A 114 44.60 -17.54 5.07
C VAL A 114 43.28 -17.70 4.31
N GLY A 115 43.21 -17.05 3.15
CA GLY A 115 42.06 -17.08 2.24
C GLY A 115 42.44 -17.59 0.85
N SER A 116 43.02 -18.79 0.75
CA SER A 116 43.24 -19.46 -0.53
C SER A 116 42.99 -20.95 -0.34
N LEU A 117 42.04 -21.50 -1.10
CA LEU A 117 41.62 -22.91 -1.16
C LEU A 117 40.56 -23.36 -0.15
N VAL A 118 39.46 -22.61 -0.04
CA VAL A 118 38.15 -23.25 0.06
C VAL A 118 37.43 -22.92 -1.22
N THR A 119 37.06 -23.93 -1.99
CA THR A 119 36.18 -23.79 -3.14
C THR A 119 34.95 -23.02 -2.70
N SER A 120 34.83 -21.77 -3.15
CA SER A 120 33.61 -21.01 -3.03
C SER A 120 32.53 -21.79 -3.77
N ARG A 121 31.73 -22.58 -3.07
CA ARG A 121 30.34 -22.67 -3.47
C ARG A 121 29.86 -21.23 -3.45
N HIS A 122 29.70 -20.61 -4.63
CA HIS A 122 28.91 -19.40 -4.73
C HIS A 122 27.67 -19.64 -3.88
N ALA A 123 27.45 -18.81 -2.86
CA ALA A 123 26.10 -18.66 -2.35
C ALA A 123 25.28 -18.33 -3.60
N GLU A 124 24.40 -19.25 -4.04
CA GLU A 124 23.46 -18.93 -5.10
C GLU A 124 22.80 -17.62 -4.69
N ASP A 125 23.03 -16.57 -5.48
CA ASP A 125 22.34 -15.30 -5.33
C ASP A 125 20.84 -15.69 -5.35
N GLN A 126 20.15 -15.65 -4.20
CA GLN A 126 18.77 -16.13 -4.03
C GLN A 126 17.77 -15.17 -4.69
N CYS A 127 18.02 -14.87 -5.96
CA CYS A 127 17.31 -13.94 -6.81
C CYS A 127 16.39 -14.69 -7.76
N ARG A 128 15.30 -14.03 -8.15
CA ARG A 128 14.45 -14.47 -9.26
C ARG A 128 15.21 -14.31 -10.56
N CYS A 129 15.06 -15.30 -11.43
CA CYS A 129 15.70 -15.32 -12.73
C CYS A 129 15.14 -14.22 -13.64
N THR A 130 16.03 -13.58 -14.41
CA THR A 130 15.71 -12.48 -15.33
C THR A 130 16.02 -12.84 -16.78
N ILE A 131 15.43 -12.09 -17.73
CA ILE A 131 15.50 -12.41 -19.18
C ILE A 131 16.92 -12.44 -19.77
N ARG A 132 17.90 -11.85 -19.08
CA ARG A 132 19.30 -11.79 -19.53
C ARG A 132 20.17 -12.90 -18.93
N GLU A 133 19.63 -13.72 -18.04
CA GLU A 133 20.38 -14.76 -17.32
C GLU A 133 20.19 -16.13 -17.97
N SER A 134 21.18 -17.02 -17.78
CA SER A 134 21.16 -18.38 -18.33
C SER A 134 20.08 -19.28 -17.74
N CYS A 135 19.56 -18.95 -16.55
CA CYS A 135 18.43 -19.63 -15.93
C CYS A 135 17.09 -19.33 -16.62
N TRP A 136 17.03 -18.31 -17.49
CA TRP A 136 15.77 -17.90 -18.11
C TRP A 136 15.29 -18.99 -19.07
N PRO A 137 14.00 -19.37 -19.06
CA PRO A 137 13.55 -20.45 -19.93
C PRO A 137 13.79 -20.15 -21.41
N SER A 138 14.21 -21.17 -22.14
CA SER A 138 14.38 -21.11 -23.59
C SER A 138 13.04 -20.90 -24.30
N SER A 139 13.09 -20.47 -25.57
CA SER A 139 11.88 -20.33 -26.40
C SER A 139 11.03 -21.60 -26.39
N LYS A 140 11.65 -22.78 -26.54
CA LYS A 140 10.94 -24.07 -26.53
C LYS A 140 10.20 -24.33 -25.20
N THR A 141 10.77 -23.89 -24.08
CA THR A 141 10.11 -24.00 -22.77
C THR A 141 8.91 -23.06 -22.67
N TRP A 142 9.03 -21.83 -23.18
CA TRP A 142 7.89 -20.89 -23.29
C TRP A 142 6.80 -21.41 -24.24
N ASP A 143 7.17 -22.03 -25.36
CA ASP A 143 6.22 -22.63 -26.33
C ASP A 143 5.45 -23.81 -25.71
N SER A 144 6.11 -24.59 -24.85
CA SER A 144 5.46 -25.66 -24.08
C SER A 144 4.45 -25.10 -23.07
N LEU A 145 4.79 -24.02 -22.35
CA LEU A 145 3.84 -23.31 -21.51
C LEU A 145 2.67 -22.78 -22.35
N ASN A 146 2.95 -22.13 -23.48
CA ASN A 146 1.94 -21.59 -24.37
C ASN A 146 0.95 -22.66 -24.85
N SER A 147 1.45 -23.86 -25.16
CA SER A 147 0.62 -25.02 -25.49
C SER A 147 -0.24 -25.49 -24.31
N THR A 148 0.34 -25.50 -23.11
CA THR A 148 -0.35 -25.87 -21.86
C THR A 148 -1.49 -24.92 -21.52
N VAL A 149 -1.33 -23.62 -21.82
CA VAL A 149 -2.37 -22.59 -21.60
C VAL A 149 -3.19 -22.30 -22.86
N ASN A 150 -3.29 -23.28 -23.77
CA ASN A 150 -4.13 -23.18 -24.97
C ASN A 150 -3.89 -21.89 -25.78
N ARG A 151 -2.63 -21.52 -26.00
CA ARG A 151 -2.19 -20.32 -26.73
C ARG A 151 -2.54 -18.97 -26.09
N HIS A 152 -2.73 -18.93 -24.77
CA HIS A 152 -2.99 -17.70 -24.01
C HIS A 152 -1.73 -17.01 -23.45
N LEU A 153 -0.52 -17.40 -23.88
CA LEU A 153 0.71 -16.71 -23.51
C LEU A 153 0.99 -15.55 -24.48
N ILE A 154 1.20 -14.37 -23.94
CA ILE A 154 1.49 -13.13 -24.66
C ILE A 154 2.94 -12.74 -24.35
N ARG A 155 3.74 -12.50 -25.39
CA ARG A 155 4.98 -11.73 -25.27
C ARG A 155 4.62 -10.25 -25.38
N TYR A 156 4.75 -9.52 -24.28
CA TYR A 156 4.12 -8.21 -24.16
C TYR A 156 4.93 -7.11 -24.86
N ILE A 157 4.21 -6.23 -25.57
CA ILE A 157 4.72 -5.01 -26.18
C ILE A 157 3.87 -3.86 -25.63
N PRO A 158 4.46 -2.84 -24.99
CA PRO A 158 3.68 -1.75 -24.42
C PRO A 158 2.93 -0.95 -25.48
N PRO A 159 1.71 -0.45 -25.19
CA PRO A 159 0.92 0.28 -26.18
C PRO A 159 1.61 1.55 -26.70
N GLY A 160 2.40 2.22 -25.85
CA GLY A 160 3.18 3.41 -26.26
C GLY A 160 4.26 3.12 -27.30
N ALA A 161 4.66 1.85 -27.51
CA ALA A 161 5.74 1.48 -28.43
C ALA A 161 5.48 1.92 -29.88
N VAL A 162 4.21 2.05 -30.28
CA VAL A 162 3.81 2.51 -31.61
C VAL A 162 4.16 3.98 -31.87
N CYS A 163 4.51 4.75 -30.83
CA CYS A 163 4.90 6.16 -30.95
C CYS A 163 6.40 6.38 -31.21
N TYR A 164 7.22 5.34 -31.09
CA TYR A 164 8.68 5.47 -31.18
C TYR A 164 9.20 5.01 -32.55
N LYS A 165 9.79 5.92 -33.33
CA LYS A 165 10.34 5.62 -34.67
C LYS A 165 11.39 4.50 -34.67
N SER A 166 12.10 4.34 -33.56
CA SER A 166 13.11 3.28 -33.38
C SER A 166 12.52 1.90 -33.09
N HIS A 167 11.23 1.81 -32.76
CA HIS A 167 10.59 0.55 -32.41
C HIS A 167 9.95 -0.12 -33.64
N PRO A 168 10.04 -1.47 -33.79
CA PRO A 168 9.46 -2.18 -34.95
C PRO A 168 7.95 -1.99 -35.13
N SER A 169 7.23 -1.65 -34.06
CA SER A 169 5.78 -1.44 -34.06
C SER A 169 5.36 0.00 -34.39
N TYR A 170 6.29 0.88 -34.77
CA TYR A 170 5.99 2.30 -35.04
C TYR A 170 4.84 2.47 -36.04
N SER A 171 3.84 3.26 -35.67
CA SER A 171 2.73 3.62 -36.52
C SER A 171 2.16 4.97 -36.07
N PRO A 172 2.32 6.04 -36.89
CA PRO A 172 1.79 7.37 -36.55
C PRO A 172 0.29 7.36 -36.23
N THR A 173 -0.51 6.65 -37.03
CA THR A 173 -1.96 6.54 -36.82
C THR A 173 -2.32 5.78 -35.54
N ALA A 174 -1.57 4.72 -35.20
CA ALA A 174 -1.78 4.03 -33.93
C ALA A 174 -1.35 4.90 -32.75
N CYS A 175 -0.25 5.63 -32.88
CA CYS A 175 0.22 6.57 -31.86
C CYS A 175 -0.82 7.65 -31.54
N ASP A 176 -1.42 8.27 -32.56
CA ASP A 176 -2.46 9.29 -32.36
C ASP A 176 -3.67 8.73 -31.59
N ARG A 177 -4.00 7.45 -31.76
CA ARG A 177 -5.07 6.79 -30.98
C ARG A 177 -4.64 6.53 -29.54
N VAL A 178 -3.44 6.00 -29.33
CA VAL A 178 -2.89 5.72 -28.00
C VAL A 178 -2.79 7.02 -27.19
N ILE A 179 -2.29 8.11 -27.77
CA ILE A 179 -2.19 9.42 -27.10
C ILE A 179 -3.56 9.91 -26.61
N LYS A 180 -4.60 9.78 -27.43
CA LYS A 180 -5.96 10.21 -27.06
C LYS A 180 -6.57 9.39 -25.92
N GLN A 181 -6.30 8.09 -25.90
CA GLN A 181 -6.86 7.16 -24.91
C GLN A 181 -6.04 7.08 -23.62
N TRP A 182 -4.77 7.50 -23.65
CA TRP A 182 -3.85 7.36 -22.51
C TRP A 182 -4.35 7.99 -21.19
N PRO A 183 -5.07 9.12 -21.17
CA PRO A 183 -5.63 9.65 -19.92
C PRO A 183 -6.77 8.81 -19.33
N GLU A 184 -7.35 7.87 -20.09
CA GLU A 184 -8.50 7.08 -19.67
C GLU A 184 -8.06 5.86 -18.83
N SER A 185 -8.52 5.75 -17.58
CA SER A 185 -8.20 4.58 -16.74
C SER A 185 -8.70 3.27 -17.36
N LYS A 186 -9.83 3.34 -18.08
CA LYS A 186 -10.40 2.20 -18.82
C LYS A 186 -9.44 1.64 -19.88
N PHE A 187 -8.67 2.50 -20.55
CA PHE A 187 -7.66 2.07 -21.52
C PHE A 187 -6.57 1.21 -20.86
N HIS A 188 -6.03 1.68 -19.73
CA HIS A 188 -5.01 0.96 -18.98
C HIS A 188 -5.51 -0.34 -18.32
N SER A 189 -6.76 -0.35 -17.87
CA SER A 189 -7.37 -1.55 -17.27
C SER A 189 -7.73 -2.64 -18.27
N SER A 190 -7.95 -2.27 -19.53
CA SER A 190 -8.21 -3.20 -20.64
C SER A 190 -6.92 -3.76 -21.27
N ASP A 191 -5.76 -3.21 -20.92
CA ASP A 191 -4.46 -3.67 -21.41
C ASP A 191 -3.79 -4.64 -20.40
N PRO A 192 -3.11 -5.71 -20.86
CA PRO A 192 -2.54 -6.72 -19.97
C PRO A 192 -1.39 -6.27 -19.06
N ALA A 193 -0.74 -5.12 -19.30
CA ALA A 193 0.35 -4.63 -18.44
C ALA A 193 0.55 -3.12 -18.41
N SER A 194 -0.12 -2.35 -19.26
CA SER A 194 -0.09 -0.89 -19.26
C SER A 194 -0.59 -0.34 -17.93
N LEU A 195 0.08 0.69 -17.41
CA LEU A 195 -0.28 1.39 -16.18
C LEU A 195 0.06 2.86 -16.31
N HIS A 196 -0.67 3.68 -15.57
CA HIS A 196 -0.43 5.10 -15.43
C HIS A 196 0.05 5.42 -14.01
N THR A 197 1.30 5.05 -13.71
CA THR A 197 1.90 5.22 -12.37
C THR A 197 3.39 5.46 -12.48
N GLU A 198 3.99 6.08 -11.47
CA GLU A 198 5.43 6.30 -11.36
C GLU A 198 6.23 4.99 -11.40
N TRP A 199 5.65 3.86 -10.98
CA TRP A 199 6.33 2.55 -11.05
C TRP A 199 6.47 1.97 -12.45
N ALA A 200 5.74 2.50 -13.44
CA ALA A 200 6.01 2.18 -14.85
C ALA A 200 7.32 2.85 -15.32
N ASN A 201 7.87 3.78 -14.52
CA ASN A 201 9.14 4.47 -14.71
C ASN A 201 9.29 5.11 -16.10
N ALA A 202 8.18 5.65 -16.63
CA ALA A 202 8.10 6.24 -17.96
C ALA A 202 8.75 5.40 -19.07
N SER A 203 8.76 4.06 -18.93
CA SER A 203 9.63 3.21 -19.77
C SER A 203 9.21 3.18 -21.23
N CYS A 204 7.95 3.49 -21.52
CA CYS A 204 7.39 3.52 -22.86
C CYS A 204 6.13 4.43 -22.91
N THR A 205 6.22 5.63 -22.35
CA THR A 205 5.16 6.64 -22.39
C THR A 205 4.99 7.17 -23.82
N PRO A 206 3.78 7.36 -24.35
CA PRO A 206 3.57 7.89 -25.70
C PRO A 206 4.29 9.22 -25.91
N VAL A 207 4.84 9.40 -27.11
CA VAL A 207 5.54 10.62 -27.53
C VAL A 207 4.84 11.25 -28.72
N TYR A 208 4.81 12.58 -28.77
CA TYR A 208 4.35 13.34 -29.92
C TYR A 208 5.35 13.22 -31.08
N LYS A 209 4.98 13.72 -32.27
CA LYS A 209 5.83 13.69 -33.48
C LYS A 209 7.21 14.34 -33.30
N ASN A 210 7.32 15.31 -32.39
CA ASN A 210 8.57 16.00 -32.05
C ASN A 210 9.44 15.23 -31.05
N GLY A 211 8.99 14.07 -30.56
CA GLY A 211 9.72 13.23 -29.59
C GLY A 211 9.44 13.56 -28.12
N THR A 212 8.67 14.59 -27.80
CA THR A 212 8.30 14.92 -26.41
C THR A 212 7.25 13.96 -25.87
N SER A 213 7.39 13.47 -24.64
CA SER A 213 6.35 12.65 -24.00
C SER A 213 5.05 13.45 -23.84
N ILE A 214 3.92 12.75 -23.76
CA ILE A 214 2.62 13.37 -23.47
C ILE A 214 2.58 14.15 -22.13
N TYR A 215 3.57 13.95 -21.25
CA TYR A 215 3.74 14.70 -20.00
C TYR A 215 4.94 15.65 -20.00
N GLY A 216 5.48 15.97 -21.19
CA GLY A 216 6.41 17.09 -21.37
C GLY A 216 7.91 16.76 -21.32
N ASN A 217 8.31 15.48 -21.24
CA ASN A 217 9.74 15.14 -21.30
C ASN A 217 10.24 15.18 -22.74
N VAL A 218 11.09 16.16 -23.04
CA VAL A 218 11.62 16.42 -24.39
C VAL A 218 12.62 15.35 -24.87
N GLU A 219 13.23 14.59 -23.96
CA GLU A 219 14.23 13.55 -24.25
C GLU A 219 13.59 12.16 -24.44
N ALA A 220 12.28 12.03 -24.23
CA ALA A 220 11.60 10.73 -24.22
C ALA A 220 11.76 9.98 -25.55
N GLY A 221 11.63 10.67 -26.68
CA GLY A 221 11.78 10.09 -28.01
C GLY A 221 13.18 9.54 -28.29
N GLU A 222 14.22 10.23 -27.80
CA GLU A 222 15.61 9.80 -27.93
C GLU A 222 15.93 8.61 -27.02
N ARG A 223 15.42 8.63 -25.79
CA ARG A 223 15.54 7.51 -24.83
C ARG A 223 14.92 6.21 -25.37
N GLY A 224 13.87 6.34 -26.20
CA GLY A 224 13.17 5.22 -26.80
C GLY A 224 12.20 4.50 -25.85
N CYS A 225 11.57 3.45 -26.37
CA CYS A 225 10.68 2.57 -25.60
C CYS A 225 11.46 1.34 -25.09
N SER A 226 11.30 1.04 -23.80
CA SER A 226 11.85 -0.15 -23.16
C SER A 226 10.81 -0.86 -22.30
N SER A 227 11.06 -2.15 -22.00
CA SER A 227 10.19 -2.93 -21.11
C SER A 227 10.19 -2.41 -19.67
N GLY A 228 11.25 -1.74 -19.20
CA GLY A 228 11.31 -1.14 -17.86
C GLY A 228 10.83 -2.08 -16.74
N ALA A 229 9.77 -1.67 -16.03
CA ALA A 229 9.15 -2.43 -14.95
C ALA A 229 8.04 -3.41 -15.41
N LEU A 230 7.80 -3.53 -16.72
CA LEU A 230 6.72 -4.31 -17.29
C LEU A 230 7.11 -5.81 -17.40
N PRO A 231 6.13 -6.72 -17.32
CA PRO A 231 6.37 -8.16 -17.47
C PRO A 231 6.88 -8.51 -18.88
N ALA A 232 7.70 -9.56 -18.96
CA ALA A 232 8.18 -10.08 -20.25
C ALA A 232 7.12 -10.95 -20.94
N TYR A 233 6.44 -11.78 -20.15
CA TYR A 233 5.36 -12.65 -20.60
C TYR A 233 4.13 -12.48 -19.73
N ILE A 234 2.96 -12.67 -20.34
CA ILE A 234 1.67 -12.54 -19.67
C ILE A 234 0.81 -13.74 -20.07
N ILE A 235 0.18 -14.38 -19.09
CA ILE A 235 -0.89 -15.35 -19.35
C ILE A 235 -2.22 -14.61 -19.28
N ASN A 236 -2.93 -14.58 -20.40
CA ASN A 236 -4.32 -14.16 -20.45
C ASN A 236 -5.20 -15.25 -19.82
N ALA A 237 -5.51 -15.10 -18.53
CA ALA A 237 -6.25 -16.12 -17.80
C ALA A 237 -7.75 -16.02 -18.09
N THR A 238 -8.30 -17.09 -18.66
CA THR A 238 -9.74 -17.28 -18.91
C THR A 238 -10.28 -18.51 -18.18
N THR A 239 -9.40 -19.32 -17.59
CA THR A 239 -9.75 -20.51 -16.79
C THR A 239 -8.84 -20.62 -15.56
N VAL A 240 -9.31 -21.34 -14.54
CA VAL A 240 -8.51 -21.67 -13.34
C VAL A 240 -7.24 -22.46 -13.68
N ASN A 241 -7.26 -23.25 -14.75
CA ASN A 241 -6.12 -24.04 -15.20
C ASN A 241 -4.99 -23.18 -15.75
N HIS A 242 -5.28 -22.05 -16.42
CA HIS A 242 -4.25 -21.11 -16.87
C HIS A 242 -3.49 -20.52 -15.67
N VAL A 243 -4.21 -20.17 -14.61
CA VAL A 243 -3.64 -19.65 -13.35
C VAL A 243 -2.77 -20.72 -12.69
N ALA A 244 -3.27 -21.94 -12.53
CA ALA A 244 -2.51 -23.05 -11.94
C ALA A 244 -1.24 -23.38 -12.74
N ALA A 245 -1.32 -23.37 -14.08
CA ALA A 245 -0.17 -23.57 -14.95
C ALA A 245 0.89 -22.47 -14.78
N ALA A 246 0.47 -21.20 -14.70
CA ALA A 246 1.36 -20.06 -14.47
C ALA A 246 2.13 -20.18 -13.15
N LEU A 247 1.44 -20.49 -12.06
CA LEU A 247 2.02 -20.63 -10.72
C LEU A 247 3.05 -21.77 -10.68
N LYS A 248 2.68 -22.94 -11.23
CA LYS A 248 3.59 -24.10 -11.33
C LYS A 248 4.81 -23.79 -12.19
N PHE A 249 4.63 -23.11 -13.31
CA PHE A 249 5.72 -22.73 -14.21
C PHE A 249 6.68 -21.75 -13.54
N ALA A 250 6.18 -20.65 -12.98
CA ALA A 250 7.01 -19.66 -12.31
C ALA A 250 7.76 -20.24 -11.10
N GLY A 251 7.10 -21.07 -10.30
CA GLY A 251 7.71 -21.77 -9.18
C GLY A 251 8.81 -22.75 -9.61
N ARG A 252 8.62 -23.48 -10.72
CA ARG A 252 9.62 -24.43 -11.25
C ARG A 252 10.85 -23.73 -11.84
N HIS A 253 10.66 -22.61 -12.50
CA HIS A 253 11.72 -21.89 -13.21
C HIS A 253 12.29 -20.69 -12.43
N ASN A 254 11.89 -20.51 -11.17
CA ASN A 254 12.32 -19.41 -10.30
C ASN A 254 12.12 -18.02 -10.93
N ILE A 255 10.99 -17.82 -11.61
CA ILE A 255 10.66 -16.55 -12.28
C ILE A 255 9.81 -15.70 -11.33
N ARG A 256 10.04 -14.38 -11.31
CA ARG A 256 9.16 -13.45 -10.61
C ARG A 256 7.75 -13.57 -11.18
N LEU A 257 6.76 -13.79 -10.32
CA LEU A 257 5.36 -13.79 -10.72
C LEU A 257 4.72 -12.45 -10.36
N VAL A 258 3.88 -11.95 -11.25
CA VAL A 258 3.06 -10.75 -11.04
C VAL A 258 1.60 -11.11 -11.29
N ILE A 259 0.68 -10.47 -10.57
CA ILE A 259 -0.75 -10.65 -10.79
C ILE A 259 -1.33 -9.29 -11.12
N LYS A 260 -1.97 -9.17 -12.28
CA LYS A 260 -2.70 -7.96 -12.69
C LYS A 260 -4.16 -8.31 -12.97
N ASN A 261 -5.05 -7.58 -12.32
CA ASN A 261 -6.44 -7.48 -12.74
C ASN A 261 -6.59 -6.24 -13.65
N THR A 262 -6.91 -5.09 -13.06
CA THR A 262 -7.19 -3.84 -13.79
C THR A 262 -6.03 -2.86 -13.82
N GLY A 263 -4.99 -3.07 -13.03
CA GLY A 263 -3.90 -2.09 -12.95
C GLY A 263 -4.06 -1.00 -11.89
N HIS A 264 -5.21 -0.90 -11.22
CA HIS A 264 -5.49 0.14 -10.21
C HIS A 264 -4.61 0.14 -8.95
N ALA A 265 -3.83 -0.91 -8.72
CA ALA A 265 -2.87 -0.93 -7.61
C ALA A 265 -1.71 0.03 -7.89
N GLY A 266 -1.95 1.30 -7.61
CA GLY A 266 -0.99 2.40 -7.69
C GLY A 266 0.04 2.33 -6.56
N ASN A 267 0.71 1.19 -6.40
CA ASN A 267 1.97 1.02 -5.65
C ASN A 267 2.88 -0.08 -6.22
N GLY A 268 2.77 -0.32 -7.52
CA GLY A 268 3.64 -1.24 -8.25
C GLY A 268 3.39 -2.71 -7.93
N ARG A 269 2.35 -3.04 -7.16
CA ARG A 269 1.98 -4.43 -6.76
C ARG A 269 1.60 -5.34 -7.93
N ASN A 270 1.32 -4.76 -9.09
CA ASN A 270 0.88 -5.41 -10.32
C ASN A 270 1.89 -5.24 -11.47
N LEU A 271 3.16 -4.90 -11.14
CA LEU A 271 4.28 -4.81 -12.08
C LEU A 271 5.46 -5.66 -11.66
N GLY A 272 6.34 -5.92 -12.61
CA GLY A 272 7.63 -6.54 -12.35
C GLY A 272 8.45 -6.73 -13.62
N ASN A 273 9.65 -6.17 -13.64
CA ASN A 273 10.62 -6.42 -14.70
C ASN A 273 10.93 -7.93 -14.77
N SER A 274 11.11 -8.44 -16.00
CA SER A 274 11.52 -9.82 -16.26
C SER A 274 10.66 -10.86 -15.53
N SER A 275 9.35 -10.59 -15.47
CA SER A 275 8.38 -11.44 -14.79
C SER A 275 7.44 -12.15 -15.75
N LEU A 276 6.76 -13.16 -15.22
CA LEU A 276 5.53 -13.73 -15.78
C LEU A 276 4.33 -13.10 -15.07
N SER A 277 3.45 -12.43 -15.80
CA SER A 277 2.21 -11.87 -15.27
C SER A 277 1.04 -12.82 -15.48
N ILE A 278 0.16 -12.95 -14.49
CA ILE A 278 -1.17 -13.54 -14.62
C ILE A 278 -2.16 -12.40 -14.77
N TRP A 279 -2.76 -12.29 -15.95
CA TRP A 279 -3.79 -11.29 -16.24
C TRP A 279 -5.17 -11.89 -16.03
N THR A 280 -5.81 -11.56 -14.90
CA THR A 280 -7.11 -12.13 -14.50
C THR A 280 -8.31 -11.40 -15.11
N HIS A 281 -8.09 -10.31 -15.84
CA HIS A 281 -9.13 -9.42 -16.37
C HIS A 281 -10.21 -10.17 -17.17
N ASN A 282 -9.86 -11.22 -17.91
CA ASN A 282 -10.81 -11.93 -18.77
C ASN A 282 -11.63 -13.02 -18.03
N LEU A 283 -11.50 -13.15 -16.71
CA LEU A 283 -12.40 -13.94 -15.87
C LEU A 283 -13.66 -13.11 -15.54
N LYS A 284 -14.58 -12.99 -16.51
CA LYS A 284 -15.71 -12.02 -16.50
C LYS A 284 -17.09 -12.59 -16.11
N SER A 285 -17.17 -13.79 -15.54
CA SER A 285 -18.48 -14.38 -15.16
C SER A 285 -19.16 -13.59 -14.05
N ILE A 286 -20.47 -13.34 -14.16
CA ILE A 286 -21.28 -12.75 -13.09
C ILE A 286 -22.56 -13.58 -12.93
N GLU A 287 -22.88 -13.96 -11.69
CA GLU A 287 -24.09 -14.71 -11.36
C GLU A 287 -24.73 -14.13 -10.09
N LEU A 288 -26.05 -13.93 -10.11
CA LEU A 288 -26.84 -13.57 -8.93
C LEU A 288 -27.66 -14.78 -8.48
N ARG A 289 -27.56 -15.17 -7.21
CA ARG A 289 -28.40 -16.19 -6.59
C ARG A 289 -29.21 -15.60 -5.46
N GLN A 290 -30.50 -15.90 -5.43
CA GLN A 290 -31.41 -15.49 -4.35
C GLN A 290 -31.15 -16.29 -3.07
N ASP A 291 -30.94 -17.60 -3.21
CA ASP A 291 -30.73 -18.55 -2.10
C ASP A 291 -29.35 -19.23 -2.24
N PHE A 292 -28.28 -18.43 -2.17
CA PHE A 292 -26.92 -18.97 -2.22
C PHE A 292 -26.58 -19.72 -0.92
N ASN A 293 -26.14 -20.98 -1.08
CA ASN A 293 -25.58 -21.80 -0.02
C ASN A 293 -24.06 -21.87 -0.15
N LEU A 294 -23.36 -21.78 0.98
CA LEU A 294 -21.91 -21.95 0.99
C LEU A 294 -21.52 -23.38 0.62
N THR A 295 -20.36 -23.51 -0.02
CA THR A 295 -19.75 -24.80 -0.28
C THR A 295 -19.10 -25.30 1.01
N CYS A 296 -19.80 -26.10 1.81
CA CYS A 296 -19.30 -26.66 3.07
C CYS A 296 -19.07 -28.17 2.94
N PRO A 297 -17.98 -28.75 3.49
CA PRO A 297 -17.77 -30.20 3.50
C PRO A 297 -18.90 -30.96 4.21
N ASN A 298 -19.45 -30.34 5.27
CA ASN A 298 -20.65 -30.77 5.94
C ASN A 298 -21.75 -29.71 5.72
N ALA A 299 -22.89 -30.12 5.15
CA ALA A 299 -24.01 -29.24 4.86
C ALA A 299 -24.67 -28.65 6.12
N GLN A 300 -24.58 -29.33 7.27
CA GLN A 300 -25.16 -28.82 8.52
C GLN A 300 -24.40 -27.61 9.10
N ASP A 301 -23.13 -27.43 8.71
CA ASP A 301 -22.31 -26.28 9.14
C ASP A 301 -22.59 -25.02 8.30
N ALA A 302 -23.32 -25.17 7.19
CA ALA A 302 -23.65 -24.06 6.31
C ALA A 302 -24.66 -23.11 7.00
N PRO A 303 -24.42 -21.80 6.93
CA PRO A 303 -25.40 -20.82 7.41
C PRO A 303 -26.62 -20.85 6.49
N SER A 304 -27.73 -20.28 6.95
CA SER A 304 -28.94 -20.16 6.13
C SER A 304 -28.64 -19.46 4.78
N PRO A 305 -29.28 -19.92 3.68
CA PRO A 305 -29.10 -19.33 2.36
C PRO A 305 -29.39 -17.82 2.35
N ARG A 306 -28.74 -17.11 1.44
CA ARG A 306 -28.91 -15.66 1.29
C ARG A 306 -28.64 -15.20 -0.13
N MET A 307 -29.08 -13.98 -0.44
CA MET A 307 -28.77 -13.37 -1.72
C MET A 307 -27.26 -13.11 -1.84
N ALA A 308 -26.65 -13.57 -2.94
CA ALA A 308 -25.23 -13.41 -3.19
C ALA A 308 -24.93 -13.25 -4.68
N ALA A 309 -23.90 -12.46 -4.98
CA ALA A 309 -23.34 -12.34 -6.31
C ALA A 309 -22.00 -13.09 -6.37
N THR A 310 -21.85 -13.99 -7.33
CA THR A 310 -20.57 -14.64 -7.65
C THR A 310 -19.97 -13.96 -8.86
N VAL A 311 -18.77 -13.41 -8.70
CA VAL A 311 -18.05 -12.69 -9.76
C VAL A 311 -16.72 -13.38 -10.07
N GLY A 312 -16.37 -13.44 -11.35
CA GLY A 312 -15.04 -13.84 -11.80
C GLY A 312 -14.01 -12.77 -11.40
N ALA A 313 -12.75 -13.18 -11.27
CA ALA A 313 -11.70 -12.30 -10.76
C ALA A 313 -11.40 -11.07 -11.63
N GLY A 314 -11.85 -11.06 -12.87
CA GLY A 314 -11.69 -9.95 -13.81
C GLY A 314 -12.84 -8.94 -13.80
N VAL A 315 -13.94 -9.24 -13.11
CA VAL A 315 -15.12 -8.36 -13.06
C VAL A 315 -14.77 -7.03 -12.38
N GLN A 316 -15.18 -5.94 -13.03
CA GLN A 316 -15.02 -4.57 -12.58
C GLN A 316 -16.32 -4.06 -11.94
N ASP A 317 -16.22 -3.03 -11.09
CA ASP A 317 -17.35 -2.49 -10.34
C ASP A 317 -18.53 -2.10 -11.24
N GLY A 318 -18.26 -1.42 -12.36
CA GLY A 318 -19.30 -1.01 -13.31
C GLY A 318 -20.05 -2.18 -13.94
N GLU A 319 -19.32 -3.25 -14.30
CA GLU A 319 -19.92 -4.48 -14.87
C GLU A 319 -20.81 -5.18 -13.84
N MET A 320 -20.35 -5.27 -12.58
CA MET A 320 -21.13 -5.84 -11.48
C MET A 320 -22.38 -4.99 -11.18
N PHE A 321 -22.21 -3.67 -11.11
CA PHE A 321 -23.31 -2.75 -10.83
C PHE A 321 -24.38 -2.79 -11.91
N GLU A 322 -24.00 -2.76 -13.19
CA GLU A 322 -24.93 -2.85 -14.32
C GLU A 322 -25.74 -4.16 -14.29
N PHE A 323 -25.05 -5.30 -14.13
CA PHE A 323 -25.70 -6.62 -14.10
C PHE A 323 -26.70 -6.78 -12.94
N LEU A 324 -26.34 -6.32 -11.75
CA LEU A 324 -27.19 -6.45 -10.56
C LEU A 324 -28.32 -5.42 -10.54
N ALA A 325 -28.05 -4.19 -10.99
CA ALA A 325 -29.05 -3.13 -11.12
C ALA A 325 -30.21 -3.54 -12.02
N ALA A 326 -29.93 -4.24 -13.13
CA ALA A 326 -30.94 -4.79 -14.04
C ALA A 326 -31.88 -5.81 -13.37
N GLN A 327 -31.45 -6.42 -12.27
CA GLN A 327 -32.19 -7.43 -11.51
C GLN A 327 -32.73 -6.88 -10.18
N ASN A 328 -32.78 -5.55 -10.02
CA ASN A 328 -33.19 -4.88 -8.78
C ASN A 328 -32.37 -5.34 -7.54
N ALA A 329 -31.08 -5.59 -7.76
CA ALA A 329 -30.14 -6.03 -6.75
C ALA A 329 -28.93 -5.07 -6.63
N LEU A 330 -28.22 -5.20 -5.53
CA LEU A 330 -27.00 -4.46 -5.19
C LEU A 330 -26.01 -5.41 -4.50
N ALA A 331 -24.75 -5.37 -4.93
CA ALA A 331 -23.62 -5.81 -4.12
C ALA A 331 -22.71 -4.60 -3.89
N VAL A 332 -21.96 -4.58 -2.78
CA VAL A 332 -21.04 -3.46 -2.53
C VAL A 332 -19.85 -3.54 -3.48
N GLY A 333 -19.48 -2.40 -4.05
CA GLY A 333 -18.27 -2.20 -4.86
C GLY A 333 -17.68 -0.81 -4.57
N GLY A 334 -16.64 -0.41 -5.30
CA GLY A 334 -15.99 0.89 -5.18
C GLY A 334 -16.77 2.05 -5.78
N THR A 335 -16.04 3.12 -6.13
CA THR A 335 -16.61 4.36 -6.69
C THR A 335 -16.26 4.60 -8.16
N SER A 336 -15.37 3.79 -8.74
CA SER A 336 -14.91 3.92 -10.13
C SER A 336 -15.30 2.67 -10.90
N ASN A 337 -15.85 2.84 -12.11
CA ASN A 337 -16.45 1.73 -12.84
C ASN A 337 -15.42 0.66 -13.26
N ASP A 338 -14.15 1.02 -13.36
CA ASP A 338 -13.09 0.18 -13.89
C ASP A 338 -12.16 -0.39 -12.81
N VAL A 339 -12.49 -0.21 -11.53
CA VAL A 339 -11.82 -0.90 -10.41
C VAL A 339 -12.27 -2.36 -10.38
N GLY A 340 -11.32 -3.27 -10.15
CA GLY A 340 -11.59 -4.71 -10.09
C GLY A 340 -12.11 -5.14 -8.72
N VAL A 341 -13.30 -5.74 -8.67
CA VAL A 341 -14.03 -6.08 -7.44
C VAL A 341 -13.17 -6.89 -6.47
N VAL A 342 -12.42 -7.88 -6.97
CA VAL A 342 -11.65 -8.80 -6.14
C VAL A 342 -10.45 -8.14 -5.45
N GLY A 343 -9.67 -7.34 -6.18
CA GLY A 343 -8.52 -6.64 -5.60
C GLY A 343 -8.96 -5.58 -4.58
N TRP A 344 -10.03 -4.86 -4.90
CA TRP A 344 -10.65 -3.88 -4.01
C TRP A 344 -11.15 -4.51 -2.71
N ALA A 345 -11.94 -5.58 -2.80
CA ALA A 345 -12.56 -6.21 -1.64
C ALA A 345 -11.53 -6.85 -0.69
N THR A 346 -10.46 -7.44 -1.23
CA THR A 346 -9.46 -8.16 -0.42
C THR A 346 -8.57 -7.25 0.42
N GLY A 347 -8.40 -5.98 0.03
CA GLY A 347 -7.68 -4.98 0.84
C GLY A 347 -8.56 -4.23 1.84
N GLY A 348 -9.88 -4.44 1.80
CA GLY A 348 -10.87 -3.70 2.58
C GLY A 348 -12.03 -3.27 1.71
N GLY A 349 -11.82 -2.24 0.90
CA GLY A 349 -12.81 -1.76 -0.05
C GLY A 349 -13.87 -0.89 0.60
N HIS A 350 -13.74 0.43 0.47
CA HIS A 350 -14.82 1.38 0.73
C HIS A 350 -15.50 1.76 -0.59
N GLY A 351 -16.76 2.21 -0.51
CA GLY A 351 -17.58 2.50 -1.67
C GLY A 351 -18.89 3.19 -1.28
N PHE A 352 -19.72 3.55 -2.25
CA PHE A 352 -20.94 4.33 -2.00
C PHE A 352 -21.81 3.76 -0.88
N ALA A 353 -22.02 2.45 -0.89
CA ALA A 353 -22.95 1.77 0.01
C ALA A 353 -22.27 1.06 1.21
N THR A 354 -20.94 1.13 1.33
CA THR A 354 -20.20 0.31 2.31
C THR A 354 -20.45 0.71 3.76
N GLY A 355 -20.76 1.98 4.03
CA GLY A 355 -21.09 2.43 5.37
C GLY A 355 -22.35 1.75 5.95
N LYS A 356 -23.31 1.39 5.08
CA LYS A 356 -24.53 0.66 5.47
C LYS A 356 -24.35 -0.85 5.47
N TYR A 357 -23.72 -1.39 4.43
CA TYR A 357 -23.66 -2.83 4.16
C TYR A 357 -22.33 -3.49 4.56
N GLY A 358 -21.38 -2.75 5.13
CA GLY A 358 -20.03 -3.22 5.45
C GLY A 358 -19.04 -2.98 4.30
N GLN A 359 -17.75 -3.05 4.61
CA GLN A 359 -16.69 -2.94 3.61
C GLN A 359 -16.71 -4.11 2.63
N GLY A 360 -16.00 -4.00 1.51
CA GLY A 360 -15.83 -5.09 0.55
C GLY A 360 -15.44 -6.42 1.22
N ALA A 361 -14.40 -6.37 2.06
CA ALA A 361 -13.93 -7.51 2.86
C ALA A 361 -15.01 -8.09 3.80
N ASP A 362 -15.90 -7.26 4.33
CA ASP A 362 -17.00 -7.67 5.22
C ASP A 362 -18.09 -8.44 4.46
N ASN A 363 -18.17 -8.24 3.15
CA ASN A 363 -19.18 -8.82 2.28
C ASN A 363 -18.73 -10.11 1.57
N ILE A 364 -17.44 -10.47 1.62
CA ILE A 364 -16.96 -11.74 1.08
C ILE A 364 -17.57 -12.92 1.85
N LEU A 365 -18.18 -13.84 1.12
CA LEU A 365 -18.78 -15.08 1.62
C LEU A 365 -17.91 -16.30 1.29
N GLU A 366 -17.34 -16.34 0.09
CA GLU A 366 -16.55 -17.47 -0.42
C GLU A 366 -15.59 -17.01 -1.52
N ALA A 367 -14.45 -17.68 -1.67
CA ALA A 367 -13.53 -17.49 -2.78
C ALA A 367 -13.02 -18.81 -3.37
N GLU A 368 -12.98 -18.91 -4.70
CA GLU A 368 -12.21 -19.91 -5.43
C GLU A 368 -10.79 -19.36 -5.62
N ILE A 369 -9.78 -20.02 -5.05
CA ILE A 369 -8.42 -19.51 -4.98
C ILE A 369 -7.40 -20.59 -5.36
N VAL A 370 -6.46 -20.23 -6.24
CA VAL A 370 -5.34 -21.08 -6.62
C VAL A 370 -4.12 -20.74 -5.77
N THR A 371 -3.64 -21.70 -5.00
CA THR A 371 -2.44 -21.57 -4.16
C THR A 371 -1.16 -21.55 -5.00
N PRO A 372 -0.02 -21.08 -4.47
CA PRO A 372 1.29 -21.17 -5.13
C PRO A 372 1.69 -22.58 -5.59
N ALA A 373 1.23 -23.62 -4.90
CA ALA A 373 1.41 -25.02 -5.31
C ALA A 373 0.58 -25.42 -6.54
N GLY A 374 -0.36 -24.56 -6.96
CA GLY A 374 -1.30 -24.79 -8.05
C GLY A 374 -2.52 -25.63 -7.67
N ASN A 375 -2.84 -25.72 -6.38
CA ASN A 375 -4.08 -26.34 -5.89
C ASN A 375 -5.22 -25.32 -5.91
N VAL A 376 -6.39 -25.74 -6.40
CA VAL A 376 -7.63 -24.95 -6.35
C VAL A 376 -8.34 -25.26 -5.03
N LEU A 377 -8.56 -24.23 -4.23
CA LEU A 377 -9.23 -24.31 -2.94
C LEU A 377 -10.49 -23.44 -2.93
N ILE A 378 -11.45 -23.83 -2.11
CA ILE A 378 -12.55 -22.97 -1.69
C ILE A 378 -12.26 -22.45 -0.29
N ALA A 379 -12.24 -21.14 -0.12
CA ALA A 379 -12.05 -20.48 1.16
C ALA A 379 -13.35 -19.79 1.61
N ASN A 380 -13.93 -20.27 2.71
CA ASN A 380 -15.14 -19.70 3.32
C ASN A 380 -15.15 -19.99 4.83
N GLN A 381 -16.27 -19.75 5.51
CA GLN A 381 -16.37 -20.01 6.96
C GLN A 381 -16.41 -21.50 7.34
N CYS A 382 -16.58 -22.42 6.39
CA CYS A 382 -16.63 -23.87 6.61
C CYS A 382 -15.30 -24.57 6.31
N GLN A 383 -14.49 -24.06 5.38
CA GLN A 383 -13.24 -24.69 4.94
C GLN A 383 -12.18 -23.64 4.56
N ASN A 384 -10.91 -23.98 4.80
CA ASN A 384 -9.77 -23.07 4.63
C ASN A 384 -10.00 -21.72 5.34
N GLN A 385 -10.51 -21.78 6.58
CA GLN A 385 -11.00 -20.62 7.33
C GLN A 385 -9.93 -19.57 7.64
N ASP A 386 -8.67 -20.01 7.78
CA ASP A 386 -7.52 -19.14 7.94
C ASP A 386 -7.24 -18.35 6.65
N LEU A 387 -7.25 -19.01 5.49
CA LEU A 387 -7.14 -18.34 4.20
C LEU A 387 -8.33 -17.40 3.95
N PHE A 388 -9.54 -17.83 4.29
CA PHE A 388 -10.75 -17.00 4.22
C PHE A 388 -10.64 -15.74 5.09
N TRP A 389 -10.13 -15.88 6.31
CA TRP A 389 -9.86 -14.74 7.19
C TRP A 389 -8.81 -13.82 6.59
N ALA A 390 -7.71 -14.36 6.04
CA ALA A 390 -6.62 -13.59 5.47
C ALA A 390 -7.04 -12.74 4.26
N ILE A 391 -7.77 -13.32 3.30
CA ILE A 391 -8.19 -12.59 2.08
C ILE A 391 -9.22 -11.49 2.35
N ARG A 392 -9.79 -11.41 3.56
CA ARG A 392 -10.79 -10.41 3.95
C ARG A 392 -10.15 -9.23 4.70
N GLY A 393 -9.19 -8.57 4.05
CA GLY A 393 -8.47 -7.39 4.58
C GLY A 393 -6.94 -7.49 4.53
N GLY A 394 -6.39 -8.69 4.29
CA GLY A 394 -4.95 -8.95 4.21
C GLY A 394 -4.30 -8.47 2.91
N GLY A 395 -5.11 -8.01 1.95
CA GLY A 395 -4.66 -7.61 0.62
C GLY A 395 -4.59 -8.77 -0.38
N GLY A 396 -4.80 -8.44 -1.66
CA GLY A 396 -4.69 -9.39 -2.77
C GLY A 396 -3.23 -9.68 -3.16
N GLY A 397 -3.04 -10.75 -3.93
CA GLY A 397 -1.76 -11.02 -4.60
C GLY A 397 -0.66 -11.66 -3.74
N THR A 398 -0.93 -12.00 -2.46
CA THR A 398 0.07 -12.62 -1.57
C THR A 398 -0.28 -14.02 -1.07
N PHE A 399 -1.55 -14.37 -0.88
CA PHE A 399 -1.94 -15.69 -0.35
C PHE A 399 -2.26 -16.73 -1.42
N GLY A 400 -2.63 -16.28 -2.62
CA GLY A 400 -3.06 -17.09 -3.75
C GLY A 400 -3.68 -16.21 -4.83
N VAL A 401 -4.02 -16.80 -5.97
CA VAL A 401 -4.72 -16.12 -7.06
C VAL A 401 -6.20 -16.47 -7.00
N ILE A 402 -7.04 -15.52 -6.60
CA ILE A 402 -8.50 -15.68 -6.59
C ILE A 402 -8.98 -15.69 -8.04
N THR A 403 -9.81 -16.67 -8.41
CA THR A 403 -10.43 -16.81 -9.73
C THR A 403 -11.92 -16.49 -9.71
N LYS A 404 -12.59 -16.70 -8.57
CA LYS A 404 -13.97 -16.28 -8.31
C LYS A 404 -14.14 -15.79 -6.89
N LEU A 405 -15.02 -14.81 -6.71
CA LEU A 405 -15.38 -14.25 -5.41
C LEU A 405 -16.90 -14.19 -5.28
N THR A 406 -17.42 -14.74 -4.20
CA THR A 406 -18.84 -14.64 -3.86
C THR A 406 -19.02 -13.62 -2.76
N VAL A 407 -19.85 -12.61 -3.01
CA VAL A 407 -20.13 -11.51 -2.09
C VAL A 407 -21.62 -11.45 -1.75
N LYS A 408 -21.96 -10.92 -0.57
CA LYS A 408 -23.35 -10.62 -0.21
C LYS A 408 -23.97 -9.69 -1.25
N ALA A 409 -25.22 -9.99 -1.60
CA ALA A 409 -26.06 -9.11 -2.39
C ALA A 409 -27.34 -8.77 -1.60
N TYR A 410 -28.01 -7.71 -2.02
CA TYR A 410 -29.15 -7.11 -1.35
C TYR A 410 -30.16 -6.66 -2.40
N HIS A 411 -31.43 -6.54 -2.03
CA HIS A 411 -32.37 -5.81 -2.87
C HIS A 411 -31.93 -4.35 -3.01
N ALA A 412 -32.05 -3.80 -4.22
CA ALA A 412 -31.66 -2.43 -4.50
C ALA A 412 -32.46 -1.47 -3.59
N PRO A 413 -31.79 -0.61 -2.81
CA PRO A 413 -32.47 0.27 -1.87
C PRO A 413 -33.01 1.52 -2.59
N LYS A 414 -33.98 2.19 -1.96
CA LYS A 414 -34.20 3.62 -2.22
C LYS A 414 -32.98 4.42 -1.78
N VAL A 415 -32.66 5.51 -2.47
CA VAL A 415 -31.53 6.37 -2.14
C VAL A 415 -31.98 7.81 -1.96
N VAL A 416 -31.23 8.58 -1.18
CA VAL A 416 -31.31 10.04 -1.12
C VAL A 416 -29.88 10.57 -1.21
N ILE A 417 -29.64 11.55 -2.06
CA ILE A 417 -28.31 12.15 -2.25
C ILE A 417 -28.41 13.67 -2.29
N GLY A 418 -27.42 14.35 -1.71
CA GLY A 418 -27.23 15.78 -1.85
C GLY A 418 -25.76 16.13 -2.02
N GLY A 419 -25.49 17.06 -2.93
CA GLY A 419 -24.16 17.62 -3.16
C GLY A 419 -24.00 18.94 -2.42
N TYR A 420 -22.79 19.22 -1.95
CA TYR A 420 -22.43 20.51 -1.37
C TYR A 420 -21.14 21.05 -1.97
N ASP A 421 -21.08 22.37 -2.04
CA ASP A 421 -19.91 23.14 -2.46
C ASP A 421 -19.73 24.28 -1.47
N ILE A 422 -18.54 24.42 -0.89
CA ILE A 422 -18.19 25.43 0.09
C ILE A 422 -16.87 26.09 -0.33
N LYS A 423 -16.94 27.35 -0.73
CA LYS A 423 -15.82 28.12 -1.30
C LYS A 423 -15.41 29.25 -0.36
N ALA A 424 -14.13 29.36 -0.06
CA ALA A 424 -13.59 30.49 0.69
C ALA A 424 -13.79 31.80 -0.09
N LYS A 425 -14.19 32.86 0.61
CA LYS A 425 -14.15 34.23 0.04
C LYS A 425 -12.74 34.81 0.10
N ASN A 426 -12.48 35.84 -0.69
CA ASN A 426 -11.16 36.47 -0.80
C ASN A 426 -10.61 36.96 0.55
N GLN A 427 -11.45 37.42 1.47
CA GLN A 427 -11.07 37.90 2.80
C GLN A 427 -10.88 36.80 3.86
N THR A 428 -11.18 35.55 3.52
CA THR A 428 -11.10 34.43 4.45
C THR A 428 -9.66 33.92 4.50
N SER A 429 -9.14 33.80 5.72
CA SER A 429 -7.80 33.23 5.91
C SER A 429 -7.83 31.71 5.81
N GLU A 430 -6.68 31.10 5.56
CA GLU A 430 -6.57 29.63 5.57
C GLU A 430 -6.95 29.06 6.94
N ASP A 431 -6.55 29.71 8.03
CA ASP A 431 -6.88 29.27 9.39
C ASP A 431 -8.39 29.26 9.63
N GLU A 432 -9.09 30.29 9.16
CA GLU A 432 -10.55 30.34 9.26
C GLU A 432 -11.21 29.23 8.44
N PHE A 433 -10.72 28.98 7.23
CA PHE A 433 -11.25 27.93 6.37
C PHE A 433 -11.01 26.53 6.96
N TYR A 434 -9.81 26.23 7.45
CA TYR A 434 -9.51 24.92 8.03
C TYR A 434 -10.18 24.69 9.39
N LYS A 435 -10.36 25.73 10.21
CA LYS A 435 -11.20 25.65 11.43
C LYS A 435 -12.65 25.34 11.08
N PHE A 436 -13.19 25.99 10.06
CA PHE A 436 -14.53 25.68 9.55
C PHE A 436 -14.65 24.21 9.08
N ILE A 437 -13.64 23.70 8.35
CA ILE A 437 -13.64 22.30 7.94
C ILE A 437 -13.63 21.37 9.17
N ALA A 438 -12.79 21.65 10.16
CA ALA A 438 -12.75 20.88 11.40
C ALA A 438 -14.11 20.91 12.14
N ASP A 439 -14.79 22.06 12.18
CA ASP A 439 -16.15 22.17 12.71
C ASP A 439 -17.13 21.25 12.01
N ALA A 440 -17.13 21.28 10.67
CA ALA A 440 -17.98 20.43 9.87
C ALA A 440 -17.73 18.93 10.14
N HIS A 441 -16.46 18.53 10.35
CA HIS A 441 -16.10 17.15 10.66
C HIS A 441 -16.67 16.67 11.99
N THR A 442 -16.83 17.55 12.99
CA THR A 442 -17.41 17.17 14.29
C THR A 442 -18.84 16.62 14.17
N LEU A 443 -19.55 16.94 13.09
CA LEU A 443 -20.90 16.45 12.81
C LEU A 443 -20.92 15.08 12.12
N PHE A 444 -19.81 14.68 11.49
CA PHE A 444 -19.75 13.46 10.68
C PHE A 444 -20.09 12.18 11.45
N PRO A 445 -19.69 11.99 12.72
CA PRO A 445 -20.12 10.83 13.50
C PRO A 445 -21.65 10.71 13.62
N ALA A 446 -22.35 11.81 13.90
CA ALA A 446 -23.81 11.81 14.04
C ALA A 446 -24.52 11.59 12.68
N ILE A 447 -23.97 12.16 11.61
CA ILE A 447 -24.46 11.94 10.24
C ILE A 447 -24.31 10.46 9.85
N GLN A 448 -23.17 9.84 10.18
CA GLN A 448 -22.91 8.42 9.95
C GLN A 448 -23.86 7.52 10.75
N ASP A 449 -24.14 7.86 12.01
CA ASP A 449 -25.09 7.11 12.85
C ASP A 449 -26.53 7.19 12.33
N ALA A 450 -26.89 8.29 11.65
CA ALA A 450 -28.17 8.41 10.95
C ALA A 450 -28.24 7.59 9.64
N GLY A 451 -27.17 6.86 9.29
CA GLY A 451 -27.09 6.04 8.08
C GLY A 451 -26.80 6.84 6.81
N ILE A 452 -26.18 8.01 6.96
CA ILE A 452 -25.75 8.87 5.86
C ILE A 452 -24.23 8.78 5.72
N HIS A 453 -23.77 8.58 4.50
CA HIS A 453 -22.37 8.42 4.15
C HIS A 453 -21.98 9.46 3.11
N GLY A 454 -20.70 9.59 2.80
CA GLY A 454 -20.30 10.63 1.87
C GLY A 454 -18.85 10.57 1.43
N TYR A 455 -18.56 11.41 0.45
CA TYR A 455 -17.23 11.68 -0.07
C TYR A 455 -17.06 13.18 -0.19
N TYR A 456 -15.84 13.64 0.02
CA TYR A 456 -15.50 15.04 -0.22
C TYR A 456 -14.05 15.20 -0.62
N THR A 457 -13.77 16.34 -1.25
CA THR A 457 -12.44 16.81 -1.57
C THR A 457 -12.21 18.21 -1.03
N VAL A 458 -10.95 18.53 -0.77
CA VAL A 458 -10.49 19.89 -0.49
C VAL A 458 -9.39 20.24 -1.48
N THR A 459 -9.62 21.30 -2.25
CA THR A 459 -8.73 21.76 -3.33
C THR A 459 -8.49 23.26 -3.23
N GLY A 460 -7.42 23.75 -3.84
CA GLY A 460 -7.09 25.17 -3.94
C GLY A 460 -6.59 25.52 -5.34
N PRO A 461 -6.12 26.76 -5.56
CA PRO A 461 -5.55 27.16 -6.84
C PRO A 461 -4.27 26.39 -7.19
N PRO A 462 -4.02 26.05 -8.46
CA PRO A 462 -4.82 26.41 -9.64
C PRO A 462 -5.99 25.46 -9.95
N GLU A 463 -6.12 24.32 -9.27
CA GLU A 463 -7.15 23.31 -9.55
C GLU A 463 -8.57 23.81 -9.26
N ALA A 464 -8.70 24.74 -8.31
CA ALA A 464 -9.91 25.50 -8.03
C ALA A 464 -9.61 26.99 -7.94
N GLU A 465 -10.56 27.87 -8.26
CA GLU A 465 -10.34 29.34 -8.19
C GLU A 465 -9.97 29.84 -6.79
N VAL A 466 -10.46 29.17 -5.76
CA VAL A 466 -10.25 29.46 -4.34
C VAL A 466 -10.23 28.14 -3.56
N LEU A 467 -9.80 28.20 -2.29
CA LEU A 467 -9.96 27.08 -1.37
C LEU A 467 -11.42 26.61 -1.33
N THR A 468 -11.63 25.34 -1.65
CA THR A 468 -12.94 24.76 -1.88
C THR A 468 -13.04 23.40 -1.18
N LEU A 469 -14.12 23.21 -0.41
CA LEU A 469 -14.56 21.92 0.11
C LEU A 469 -15.84 21.53 -0.65
N SER A 470 -15.77 20.45 -1.41
CA SER A 470 -16.90 19.95 -2.21
C SER A 470 -17.14 18.48 -1.92
N GLY A 471 -18.39 18.05 -1.92
CA GLY A 471 -18.71 16.67 -1.59
C GLY A 471 -20.16 16.29 -1.76
N SER A 472 -20.48 15.07 -1.34
CA SER A 472 -21.83 14.54 -1.36
C SER A 472 -22.14 13.73 -0.11
N PHE A 473 -23.40 13.80 0.31
CA PHE A 473 -24.00 12.95 1.33
C PHE A 473 -25.02 12.02 0.67
N MET A 474 -25.06 10.77 1.11
CA MET A 474 -25.86 9.69 0.54
C MET A 474 -26.49 8.85 1.65
N GLY A 475 -27.80 8.71 1.61
CA GLY A 475 -28.56 7.81 2.47
C GLY A 475 -29.11 6.62 1.68
N PHE A 476 -28.97 5.42 2.22
CA PHE A 476 -29.44 4.18 1.60
C PHE A 476 -30.59 3.59 2.42
N GLY A 477 -31.77 3.46 1.83
CA GLY A 477 -32.95 2.89 2.50
C GLY A 477 -33.43 3.70 3.72
N ILE A 478 -33.23 5.02 3.72
CA ILE A 478 -33.73 5.94 4.75
C ILE A 478 -34.74 6.91 4.13
N SER A 479 -35.57 7.54 4.98
CA SER A 479 -36.57 8.51 4.53
C SER A 479 -35.94 9.88 4.20
N ASN A 480 -36.60 10.67 3.36
CA ASN A 480 -36.21 12.06 3.12
C ASN A 480 -36.16 12.88 4.41
N LYS A 481 -37.11 12.65 5.32
CA LYS A 481 -37.16 13.35 6.61
C LYS A 481 -35.93 13.02 7.46
N THR A 482 -35.60 11.73 7.60
CA THR A 482 -34.40 11.29 8.33
C THR A 482 -33.14 11.91 7.75
N TYR A 483 -33.05 11.96 6.42
CA TYR A 483 -31.93 12.58 5.72
C TYR A 483 -31.83 14.09 6.03
N ASP A 484 -32.95 14.81 5.97
CA ASP A 484 -32.98 16.26 6.23
C ASP A 484 -32.69 16.59 7.69
N ASP A 485 -33.32 15.89 8.63
CA ASP A 485 -33.12 16.08 10.07
C ASP A 485 -31.64 15.91 10.46
N ALA A 486 -30.97 14.89 9.90
CA ALA A 486 -29.57 14.58 10.22
C ALA A 486 -28.57 15.59 9.62
N LEU A 487 -28.90 16.21 8.47
CA LEU A 487 -28.04 17.22 7.84
C LEU A 487 -28.37 18.65 8.27
N GLU A 488 -29.44 18.87 9.03
CA GLU A 488 -29.81 20.19 9.52
C GLU A 488 -28.70 20.87 10.35
N PRO A 489 -27.98 20.19 11.27
CA PRO A 489 -26.82 20.77 11.94
C PRO A 489 -25.73 21.19 10.95
N PHE A 490 -25.49 20.39 9.90
CA PHE A 490 -24.49 20.68 8.87
C PHE A 490 -24.88 21.90 8.03
N ARG A 491 -26.18 22.15 7.80
CA ARG A 491 -26.67 23.37 7.12
C ARG A 491 -26.41 24.64 7.93
N LYS A 492 -26.46 24.55 9.26
CA LYS A 492 -26.33 25.71 10.16
C LYS A 492 -24.90 26.25 10.23
N ILE A 493 -23.88 25.39 10.19
CA ILE A 493 -22.46 25.82 10.26
C ILE A 493 -22.12 26.80 9.11
N PRO A 494 -22.29 26.47 7.82
CA PRO A 494 -21.94 27.36 6.74
C PRO A 494 -22.86 28.58 6.64
N ALA A 495 -24.14 28.46 7.04
CA ALA A 495 -25.04 29.61 7.15
C ALA A 495 -24.51 30.66 8.14
N ALA A 496 -24.01 30.22 9.30
CA ALA A 496 -23.40 31.09 10.30
C ALA A 496 -22.05 31.68 9.84
N SER A 497 -21.36 31.04 8.90
CA SER A 497 -20.09 31.51 8.31
C SER A 497 -20.25 32.23 6.96
N SER A 498 -21.47 32.62 6.58
CA SER A 498 -21.77 33.21 5.26
C SER A 498 -21.01 34.52 4.93
N SER A 499 -20.48 35.23 5.92
CA SER A 499 -19.57 36.38 5.70
C SER A 499 -18.18 35.98 5.20
N ARG A 500 -17.77 34.72 5.41
CA ARG A 500 -16.46 34.14 5.09
C ARG A 500 -16.48 33.13 3.94
N ILE A 501 -17.61 32.49 3.66
CA ILE A 501 -17.70 31.48 2.60
C ILE A 501 -18.91 31.72 1.70
N ASN A 502 -18.83 31.21 0.47
CA ASN A 502 -19.97 30.96 -0.39
C ASN A 502 -20.30 29.46 -0.29
N TRP A 503 -21.56 29.09 -0.16
CA TRP A 503 -21.91 27.68 -0.03
C TRP A 503 -23.24 27.31 -0.69
N SER A 504 -23.37 26.03 -1.02
CA SER A 504 -24.64 25.41 -1.43
C SER A 504 -24.74 23.99 -0.86
N LEU A 505 -25.95 23.51 -0.61
CA LEU A 505 -26.25 22.11 -0.30
C LEU A 505 -27.59 21.73 -0.95
N THR A 506 -27.51 20.99 -2.05
CA THR A 506 -28.63 20.73 -2.95
C THR A 506 -28.91 19.24 -3.05
N LYS A 507 -30.17 18.84 -2.88
CA LYS A 507 -30.59 17.47 -3.14
C LYS A 507 -30.60 17.20 -4.64
N ILE A 508 -30.08 16.04 -5.03
CA ILE A 508 -30.12 15.58 -6.41
C ILE A 508 -31.40 14.76 -6.61
N PRO A 509 -32.21 15.00 -7.66
CA PRO A 509 -33.52 14.37 -7.86
C PRO A 509 -33.39 12.90 -8.32
N VAL A 510 -32.80 12.05 -7.49
CA VAL A 510 -32.59 10.62 -7.71
C VAL A 510 -33.01 9.85 -6.47
N SER A 511 -33.79 8.78 -6.67
CA SER A 511 -34.37 7.99 -5.58
C SER A 511 -34.13 6.48 -5.69
N THR A 512 -33.51 6.02 -6.77
CA THR A 512 -33.21 4.60 -7.01
C THR A 512 -31.71 4.36 -7.12
N TRP A 513 -31.27 3.15 -6.76
CA TRP A 513 -29.89 2.71 -6.95
C TRP A 513 -29.42 2.85 -8.41
N GLN A 514 -30.26 2.45 -9.37
CA GLN A 514 -29.96 2.55 -10.79
C GLN A 514 -29.86 4.00 -11.27
N GLY A 515 -30.69 4.89 -10.73
CA GLY A 515 -30.58 6.32 -11.01
C GLY A 515 -29.29 6.91 -10.45
N LEU A 516 -28.86 6.46 -9.26
CA LEU A 516 -27.65 6.93 -8.60
C LEU A 516 -26.41 6.62 -9.44
N LEU A 517 -26.30 5.38 -9.94
CA LEU A 517 -25.20 4.95 -10.81
C LEU A 517 -25.08 5.77 -12.10
N LYS A 518 -26.16 6.43 -12.56
CA LYS A 518 -26.15 7.27 -13.76
C LYS A 518 -25.74 8.72 -13.50
N VAL A 519 -25.90 9.21 -12.28
CA VAL A 519 -25.63 10.62 -11.94
C VAL A 519 -24.32 10.83 -11.21
N LEU A 520 -23.79 9.78 -10.57
CA LEU A 520 -22.49 9.87 -9.93
C LEU A 520 -21.40 9.95 -11.00
N PRO A 521 -20.45 10.91 -10.88
CA PRO A 521 -19.35 11.00 -11.81
C PRO A 521 -18.50 9.73 -11.72
N ASP A 522 -18.14 9.16 -12.86
CA ASP A 522 -17.13 8.11 -12.90
C ASP A 522 -15.77 8.75 -12.58
N ILE A 523 -15.17 8.41 -11.43
CA ILE A 523 -13.88 8.95 -10.99
C ILE A 523 -12.72 8.21 -11.71
N GLY A 524 -12.92 7.87 -12.98
CA GLY A 524 -12.04 7.05 -13.82
C GLY A 524 -11.05 7.85 -14.67
N ILE A 525 -10.89 9.15 -14.42
CA ILE A 525 -9.85 9.95 -15.08
C ILE A 525 -8.57 9.79 -14.30
N VAL A 526 -7.51 9.30 -14.94
CA VAL A 526 -6.20 9.32 -14.32
C VAL A 526 -5.69 10.76 -14.39
N SER A 527 -5.26 11.33 -13.25
CA SER A 527 -4.66 12.68 -13.24
C SER A 527 -3.56 12.74 -14.28
N ALA A 528 -3.35 13.89 -14.94
CA ALA A 528 -2.37 14.08 -16.01
C ALA A 528 -0.89 14.01 -15.57
N GLY A 529 -0.51 12.98 -14.79
CA GLY A 529 0.80 12.81 -14.20
C GLY A 529 0.85 11.76 -13.07
N TYR A 530 1.98 11.71 -12.38
CA TYR A 530 2.25 10.84 -11.25
C TYR A 530 1.81 11.48 -9.93
N GLY A 531 1.82 10.72 -8.83
CA GLY A 531 1.49 11.31 -7.53
C GLY A 531 1.89 10.45 -6.34
N ILE A 532 2.09 11.10 -5.20
CA ILE A 532 2.34 10.46 -3.91
C ILE A 532 1.24 10.88 -2.95
N ARG A 533 0.84 9.97 -2.08
CA ARG A 533 -0.22 10.19 -1.11
C ARG A 533 0.19 9.74 0.27
N ALA A 534 -0.47 10.29 1.29
CA ALA A 534 -0.48 9.77 2.63
C ALA A 534 -1.93 9.64 3.09
N SER A 535 -2.23 8.60 3.86
CA SER A 535 -3.59 8.40 4.33
C SER A 535 -3.66 7.86 5.76
N ARG A 536 -4.78 8.14 6.42
CA ARG A 536 -5.05 7.64 7.77
C ARG A 536 -6.55 7.46 8.00
N LEU A 537 -6.89 6.43 8.75
CA LEU A 537 -8.23 6.25 9.32
C LEU A 537 -8.35 7.14 10.56
N ILE A 538 -9.16 8.18 10.52
CA ILE A 538 -9.32 9.11 11.64
C ILE A 538 -10.46 8.64 12.54
N SER A 539 -10.17 8.42 13.82
CA SER A 539 -11.16 7.93 14.78
C SER A 539 -12.25 8.96 15.08
N ARG A 540 -13.39 8.46 15.57
CA ARG A 540 -14.48 9.28 16.10
C ARG A 540 -13.97 10.24 17.18
N GLN A 541 -13.20 9.71 18.12
CA GLN A 541 -12.63 10.46 19.23
C GLN A 541 -11.73 11.60 18.75
N THR A 542 -10.82 11.34 17.81
CA THR A 542 -9.94 12.38 17.26
C THR A 542 -10.73 13.53 16.64
N ILE A 543 -11.79 13.23 15.88
CA ILE A 543 -12.64 14.25 15.26
C ILE A 543 -13.44 15.06 16.30
N THR A 544 -13.94 14.43 17.36
CA THR A 544 -14.81 15.10 18.33
C THR A 544 -14.07 15.79 19.47
N GLU A 545 -12.91 15.26 19.89
CA GLU A 545 -12.20 15.72 21.09
C GLU A 545 -10.93 16.52 20.76
N LYS A 546 -10.30 16.29 19.61
CA LYS A 546 -9.05 16.97 19.19
C LYS A 546 -9.27 17.95 18.05
N ARG A 547 -10.36 18.71 18.10
CA ARG A 547 -10.80 19.59 17.01
C ARG A 547 -9.70 20.57 16.56
N GLN A 548 -9.02 21.21 17.49
CA GLN A 548 -8.01 22.22 17.16
C GLN A 548 -6.77 21.59 16.55
N GLU A 549 -6.28 20.49 17.13
CA GLU A 549 -5.16 19.72 16.59
C GLU A 549 -5.50 19.17 15.20
N PHE A 550 -6.74 18.69 15.01
CA PHE A 550 -7.23 18.25 13.71
C PHE A 550 -7.17 19.39 12.70
N ALA A 551 -7.71 20.58 13.03
CA ALA A 551 -7.65 21.75 12.14
C ALA A 551 -6.20 22.13 11.76
N ASP A 552 -5.28 22.11 12.73
CA ASP A 552 -3.87 22.48 12.52
C ASP A 552 -3.15 21.47 11.63
N VAL A 553 -3.40 20.16 11.81
CA VAL A 553 -2.88 19.12 10.93
C VAL A 553 -3.48 19.24 9.54
N TYR A 554 -4.81 19.42 9.46
CA TYR A 554 -5.55 19.51 8.21
C TYR A 554 -5.04 20.66 7.33
N LYS A 555 -4.74 21.82 7.93
CA LYS A 555 -4.10 22.95 7.23
C LYS A 555 -2.72 22.59 6.67
N LYS A 556 -1.88 21.90 7.45
CA LYS A 556 -0.49 21.57 7.06
C LYS A 556 -0.41 20.53 5.93
N ILE A 557 -1.44 19.68 5.80
CA ILE A 557 -1.50 18.66 4.75
C ILE A 557 -2.34 19.11 3.55
N GLY A 558 -3.18 20.14 3.70
CA GLY A 558 -4.11 20.58 2.66
C GLY A 558 -3.54 21.61 1.67
N PRO A 559 -4.35 21.99 0.67
CA PRO A 559 -4.01 23.06 -0.27
C PRO A 559 -3.79 24.41 0.41
N THR A 560 -2.97 25.25 -0.22
CA THR A 560 -2.83 26.67 0.11
C THR A 560 -3.78 27.53 -0.71
N LYS A 561 -4.02 28.76 -0.26
CA LYS A 561 -4.82 29.75 -0.98
C LYS A 561 -4.14 30.25 -2.25
N GLU A 562 -2.82 30.27 -2.28
CA GLU A 562 -2.03 30.60 -3.45
C GLU A 562 -1.57 29.32 -4.18
N ALA A 563 -1.53 29.39 -5.50
CA ALA A 563 -0.93 28.35 -6.32
C ALA A 563 0.59 28.24 -6.02
N PRO A 564 1.18 27.03 -6.02
CA PRO A 564 2.61 26.87 -5.84
C PRO A 564 3.42 27.68 -6.87
N SER A 565 4.36 28.51 -6.39
CA SER A 565 5.15 29.42 -7.23
C SER A 565 6.09 28.72 -8.21
N ASN A 566 6.41 27.45 -7.96
CA ASN A 566 7.22 26.61 -8.82
C ASN A 566 6.42 25.91 -9.94
N GLY A 567 5.12 26.23 -10.09
CA GLY A 567 4.26 25.69 -11.14
C GLY A 567 3.80 24.25 -10.89
N LEU A 568 4.08 23.68 -9.72
CA LEU A 568 3.54 22.39 -9.32
C LEU A 568 2.03 22.47 -9.03
N PRO A 569 1.28 21.37 -9.22
CA PRO A 569 -0.06 21.22 -8.68
C PRO A 569 -0.11 21.45 -7.17
N ASN A 570 -1.21 22.02 -6.69
CA ASN A 570 -1.43 22.19 -5.26
C ASN A 570 -1.69 20.84 -4.58
N LEU A 571 -1.60 20.82 -3.26
CA LEU A 571 -2.05 19.68 -2.47
C LEU A 571 -3.56 19.49 -2.62
N SER A 572 -4.00 18.25 -2.49
CA SER A 572 -5.43 17.93 -2.39
C SER A 572 -5.68 17.02 -1.20
N ILE A 573 -6.85 17.16 -0.60
CA ILE A 573 -7.36 16.22 0.38
C ILE A 573 -8.59 15.53 -0.19
N SER A 574 -8.71 14.24 0.04
CA SER A 574 -9.94 13.47 -0.16
C SER A 574 -10.33 12.80 1.15
N GLY A 575 -11.61 12.77 1.46
CA GLY A 575 -12.10 12.06 2.63
C GLY A 575 -13.37 11.28 2.35
N THR A 576 -13.53 10.17 3.06
CA THR A 576 -14.67 9.25 2.90
C THR A 576 -15.32 8.96 4.24
N LEU A 577 -16.64 9.06 4.30
CA LEU A 577 -17.49 8.76 5.47
C LEU A 577 -18.27 7.45 5.28
N THR A 578 -17.70 6.53 4.50
CA THR A 578 -18.35 5.27 4.09
C THR A 578 -17.87 4.09 4.92
N ILE A 579 -17.36 4.37 6.12
CA ILE A 579 -16.82 3.37 7.02
C ILE A 579 -17.94 2.66 7.78
N SER A 580 -17.89 1.34 7.87
CA SER A 580 -18.84 0.57 8.68
C SER A 580 -18.26 0.29 10.08
N PRO A 581 -18.93 0.72 11.16
CA PRO A 581 -18.50 0.43 12.53
C PRO A 581 -18.80 -1.01 12.96
N LYS A 582 -19.57 -1.76 12.16
CA LYS A 582 -20.00 -3.13 12.53
C LYS A 582 -18.79 -4.07 12.60
N PRO A 583 -18.55 -4.74 13.74
CA PRO A 583 -17.45 -5.67 13.88
C PRO A 583 -17.70 -6.91 13.02
N VAL A 584 -16.64 -7.37 12.36
CA VAL A 584 -16.62 -8.59 11.54
C VAL A 584 -15.30 -9.30 11.83
N ASN A 585 -15.36 -10.61 12.06
CA ASN A 585 -14.15 -11.42 12.21
C ASN A 585 -13.46 -11.61 10.85
N ASN A 586 -12.54 -10.72 10.53
CA ASN A 586 -11.69 -10.74 9.36
C ASN A 586 -10.35 -10.05 9.64
N SER A 587 -9.49 -9.95 8.63
CA SER A 587 -8.12 -9.43 8.78
C SER A 587 -8.00 -7.91 8.61
N LEU A 588 -9.11 -7.20 8.43
CA LEU A 588 -9.08 -5.74 8.37
C LEU A 588 -8.46 -5.13 9.62
N HIS A 589 -7.68 -4.05 9.44
CA HIS A 589 -7.16 -3.28 10.56
C HIS A 589 -8.31 -2.88 11.52
N PRO A 590 -8.19 -3.12 12.83
CA PRO A 590 -9.27 -2.82 13.78
C PRO A 590 -9.79 -1.38 13.74
N SER A 591 -8.91 -0.43 13.39
CA SER A 591 -9.24 0.99 13.17
C SER A 591 -10.40 1.24 12.23
N TRP A 592 -10.69 0.36 11.27
CA TRP A 592 -11.87 0.47 10.43
C TRP A 592 -13.16 0.52 11.25
N ARG A 593 -13.21 -0.07 12.44
CA ARG A 593 -14.44 -0.13 13.25
C ARG A 593 -14.68 1.13 14.08
N ASN A 594 -13.62 1.91 14.32
CA ASN A 594 -13.68 3.15 15.11
C ASN A 594 -13.47 4.43 14.28
N ALA A 595 -13.21 4.30 12.98
CA ALA A 595 -12.95 5.43 12.11
C ALA A 595 -14.25 6.08 11.61
N THR A 596 -14.28 7.40 11.62
CA THR A 596 -15.32 8.20 10.94
C THR A 596 -14.91 8.47 9.51
N VAL A 597 -13.63 8.80 9.31
CA VAL A 597 -13.10 9.28 8.03
C VAL A 597 -11.89 8.47 7.62
N HIS A 598 -11.85 8.00 6.38
CA HIS A 598 -10.59 7.67 5.71
C HIS A 598 -10.11 8.93 5.00
N LEU A 599 -9.00 9.52 5.47
CA LEU A 599 -8.47 10.78 5.00
C LEU A 599 -7.22 10.53 4.16
N ILE A 600 -7.15 11.14 2.98
CA ILE A 600 -6.04 11.03 2.03
C ILE A 600 -5.58 12.45 1.70
N THR A 601 -4.28 12.70 1.81
CA THR A 601 -3.62 13.89 1.23
C THR A 601 -2.74 13.44 0.08
N GLY A 602 -2.66 14.23 -0.99
CA GLY A 602 -1.86 13.89 -2.16
C GLY A 602 -1.34 15.10 -2.92
N GLN A 603 -0.23 14.90 -3.64
CA GLN A 603 0.33 15.86 -4.58
C GLN A 603 0.80 15.12 -5.84
N SER A 604 0.52 15.72 -7.00
CA SER A 604 0.89 15.18 -8.31
C SER A 604 2.03 15.94 -8.98
N TRP A 605 2.68 15.31 -9.97
CA TRP A 605 3.73 15.89 -10.81
C TRP A 605 3.72 15.27 -12.22
N THR A 606 4.51 15.80 -13.16
CA THR A 606 4.57 15.31 -14.55
C THR A 606 5.99 14.85 -14.93
N ASP A 607 6.19 14.30 -16.13
CA ASP A 607 7.53 13.94 -16.60
C ASP A 607 8.45 15.17 -16.79
N ALA A 608 7.88 16.38 -16.89
CA ALA A 608 8.62 17.63 -17.02
C ALA A 608 9.11 18.17 -15.67
N THR A 609 8.63 17.63 -14.55
CA THR A 609 9.02 18.07 -13.20
C THR A 609 10.47 17.70 -12.91
N MET A 610 11.25 18.63 -12.33
CA MET A 610 12.64 18.37 -11.96
C MET A 610 12.73 17.25 -10.91
N ASP A 611 13.69 16.34 -11.07
CA ASP A 611 13.90 15.22 -10.15
C ASP A 611 14.12 15.66 -8.69
N THR A 612 14.73 16.83 -8.47
CA THR A 612 14.87 17.43 -7.15
C THR A 612 13.52 17.77 -6.52
N ASP A 613 12.57 18.29 -7.29
CA ASP A 613 11.24 18.61 -6.81
C ASP A 613 10.44 17.34 -6.53
N VAL A 614 10.53 16.34 -7.41
CA VAL A 614 9.91 15.01 -7.18
C VAL A 614 10.41 14.41 -5.87
N ARG A 615 11.73 14.41 -5.64
CA ARG A 615 12.30 13.92 -4.36
C ARG A 615 11.80 14.71 -3.15
N ASN A 616 11.67 16.03 -3.27
CA ASN A 616 11.14 16.87 -2.20
C ASN A 616 9.67 16.58 -1.89
N ILE A 617 8.82 16.42 -2.92
CA ILE A 617 7.40 16.07 -2.79
C ILE A 617 7.26 14.71 -2.10
N VAL A 618 7.99 13.70 -2.58
CA VAL A 618 7.96 12.35 -2.02
C VAL A 618 8.43 12.33 -0.57
N HIS A 619 9.53 13.04 -0.26
CA HIS A 619 10.05 13.15 1.11
C HIS A 619 9.07 13.89 2.03
N ASP A 620 8.51 15.01 1.58
CA ASP A 620 7.53 15.78 2.34
C ASP A 620 6.27 14.97 2.66
N MET A 621 5.71 14.28 1.66
CA MET A 621 4.51 13.48 1.85
C MET A 621 4.76 12.32 2.83
N THR A 622 5.90 11.65 2.70
CA THR A 622 6.21 10.41 3.43
C THR A 622 6.72 10.66 4.84
N PHE A 623 7.58 11.66 5.04
CA PHE A 623 8.27 11.86 6.31
C PHE A 623 7.78 13.08 7.10
N ARG A 624 6.98 13.97 6.49
CA ARG A 624 6.38 15.12 7.19
C ARG A 624 4.86 15.02 7.29
N LYS A 625 4.15 14.98 6.16
CA LYS A 625 2.68 14.98 6.16
C LYS A 625 2.08 13.72 6.76
N LEU A 626 2.61 12.55 6.38
CA LEU A 626 2.24 11.29 7.00
C LEU A 626 2.56 11.25 8.50
N ALA A 627 3.69 11.82 8.93
CA ALA A 627 4.04 11.89 10.35
C ALA A 627 3.01 12.70 11.14
N LEU A 628 2.58 13.87 10.62
CA LEU A 628 1.51 14.67 11.22
C LEU A 628 0.19 13.88 11.33
N LEU A 629 -0.16 13.11 10.30
CA LEU A 629 -1.35 12.24 10.32
C LEU A 629 -1.23 11.12 11.36
N LYS A 630 -0.05 10.51 11.52
CA LYS A 630 0.22 9.49 12.54
C LYS A 630 0.14 10.08 13.95
N GLU A 631 0.74 11.25 14.18
CA GLU A 631 0.76 11.92 15.48
C GLU A 631 -0.64 12.33 15.95
N LEU A 632 -1.53 12.66 15.02
CA LEU A 632 -2.92 12.99 15.33
C LEU A 632 -3.65 11.81 15.99
N ASP A 633 -3.40 10.59 15.52
CA ASP A 633 -3.99 9.35 16.03
C ASP A 633 -3.07 8.12 15.88
N LEU A 634 -2.21 7.92 16.88
CA LEU A 634 -1.15 6.90 16.87
C LEU A 634 -1.70 5.46 16.83
N ALA A 635 -2.89 5.23 17.39
CA ALA A 635 -3.52 3.91 17.45
C ALA A 635 -4.15 3.49 16.12
N GLN A 636 -4.37 4.44 15.22
CA GLN A 636 -5.09 4.17 13.98
C GLN A 636 -4.22 3.50 12.91
N GLY A 637 -4.86 2.96 11.88
CA GLY A 637 -4.20 2.42 10.69
C GLY A 637 -4.43 3.27 9.45
N ALA A 638 -4.02 2.74 8.31
CA ALA A 638 -4.26 3.28 6.97
C ALA A 638 -4.89 2.22 6.07
N TYR A 639 -5.60 2.65 5.03
CA TYR A 639 -6.14 1.74 4.03
C TYR A 639 -5.05 1.34 3.03
N LEU A 640 -4.63 0.08 3.06
CA LEU A 640 -3.49 -0.42 2.27
C LEU A 640 -3.58 -0.22 0.75
N ASN A 641 -4.78 -0.04 0.18
CA ASN A 641 -4.96 0.22 -1.26
C ASN A 641 -4.75 1.69 -1.64
N GLU A 642 -4.83 2.60 -0.67
CA GLU A 642 -4.74 4.06 -0.86
C GLU A 642 -3.78 4.69 0.15
N ALA A 643 -2.78 3.94 0.58
CA ALA A 643 -1.75 4.38 1.51
C ALA A 643 -0.52 4.94 0.79
N ASN A 644 0.41 5.48 1.58
CA ASN A 644 1.71 5.85 1.08
C ASN A 644 2.51 4.59 0.69
N SER A 645 2.98 4.57 -0.56
CA SER A 645 3.62 3.44 -1.21
C SER A 645 5.02 3.10 -0.70
N ILE A 646 5.62 3.98 0.09
CA ILE A 646 6.97 3.84 0.64
C ILE A 646 7.01 4.15 2.14
N GLU A 647 5.85 4.13 2.80
CA GLU A 647 5.77 4.41 4.23
C GLU A 647 6.55 3.39 5.07
N PRO A 648 7.36 3.85 6.04
CA PRO A 648 7.95 2.98 7.05
C PRO A 648 6.88 2.43 8.00
N ASP A 649 7.13 1.24 8.55
CA ASP A 649 6.21 0.53 9.47
C ASP A 649 4.85 0.21 8.86
N TRP A 650 4.81 -0.01 7.54
CA TRP A 650 3.61 -0.35 6.77
C TRP A 650 2.86 -1.57 7.33
N GLN A 651 3.57 -2.54 7.94
CA GLN A 651 2.95 -3.70 8.58
C GLN A 651 1.97 -3.28 9.67
N TRP A 652 2.39 -2.35 10.54
CA TRP A 652 1.54 -1.82 11.60
C TRP A 652 0.43 -0.95 11.01
N SER A 653 0.76 -0.04 10.10
CA SER A 653 -0.25 0.83 9.50
C SER A 653 -1.35 0.07 8.76
N PHE A 654 -1.04 -1.03 8.06
CA PHE A 654 -2.00 -1.70 7.20
C PHE A 654 -2.79 -2.80 7.92
N TRP A 655 -2.19 -3.48 8.89
CA TRP A 655 -2.85 -4.58 9.61
C TRP A 655 -2.71 -4.53 11.13
N GLY A 656 -1.78 -3.74 11.66
CA GLY A 656 -1.58 -3.57 13.09
C GLY A 656 -1.41 -4.93 13.80
N PRO A 657 -2.22 -5.24 14.83
CA PRO A 657 -2.10 -6.50 15.55
C PRO A 657 -2.39 -7.75 14.70
N ASN A 658 -3.02 -7.62 13.53
CA ASN A 658 -3.31 -8.76 12.65
C ASN A 658 -2.09 -9.24 11.86
N TYR A 659 -0.99 -8.48 11.82
CA TYR A 659 0.13 -8.78 10.92
C TYR A 659 0.79 -10.14 11.19
N ALA A 660 1.03 -10.49 12.46
CA ALA A 660 1.68 -11.75 12.81
C ALA A 660 0.89 -12.97 12.30
N ARG A 661 -0.44 -12.98 12.52
CA ARG A 661 -1.32 -14.04 12.02
C ARG A 661 -1.36 -14.08 10.49
N LEU A 662 -1.37 -12.92 9.83
CA LEU A 662 -1.29 -12.86 8.37
C LEU A 662 0.04 -13.45 7.87
N ARG A 663 1.16 -13.16 8.54
CA ARG A 663 2.48 -13.69 8.20
C ARG A 663 2.56 -15.22 8.36
N ASP A 664 1.94 -15.78 9.41
CA ASP A 664 1.86 -17.24 9.60
C ASP A 664 1.06 -17.91 8.49
N ILE A 665 -0.08 -17.32 8.10
CA ILE A 665 -0.90 -17.84 7.00
C ILE A 665 -0.16 -17.73 5.67
N LYS A 666 0.56 -16.62 5.45
CA LYS A 666 1.44 -16.46 4.28
C LYS A 666 2.48 -17.57 4.22
N GLU A 667 3.14 -17.89 5.33
CA GLU A 667 4.14 -18.98 5.39
C GLU A 667 3.51 -20.35 5.09
N LYS A 668 2.30 -20.60 5.61
CA LYS A 668 1.58 -21.85 5.37
C LYS A 668 1.27 -22.08 3.89
N TYR A 669 0.80 -21.05 3.18
CA TYR A 669 0.34 -21.18 1.79
C TYR A 669 1.41 -20.85 0.75
N ASP A 670 2.42 -20.04 1.09
CA ASP A 670 3.52 -19.63 0.21
C ASP A 670 4.89 -19.59 0.90
N PRO A 671 5.40 -20.73 1.42
CA PRO A 671 6.68 -20.77 2.16
C PRO A 671 7.89 -20.39 1.28
N LYS A 672 7.75 -20.49 -0.05
CA LYS A 672 8.79 -20.13 -1.01
C LYS A 672 8.74 -18.66 -1.45
N GLY A 673 7.77 -17.88 -0.94
CA GLY A 673 7.56 -16.48 -1.29
C GLY A 673 7.41 -16.27 -2.81
N LEU A 674 6.72 -17.17 -3.52
CA LEU A 674 6.48 -17.06 -4.96
C LEU A 674 5.64 -15.82 -5.27
N LEU A 675 4.62 -15.57 -4.46
CA LEU A 675 3.74 -14.43 -4.56
C LEU A 675 4.36 -13.27 -3.78
N TRP A 676 4.75 -12.23 -4.50
CA TRP A 676 5.37 -11.05 -3.90
C TRP A 676 4.85 -9.78 -4.56
N CYS A 677 4.62 -8.77 -3.74
CA CYS A 677 4.33 -7.41 -4.18
C CYS A 677 4.79 -6.42 -3.11
N PRO A 678 5.13 -5.16 -3.47
CA PRO A 678 5.55 -4.16 -2.50
C PRO A 678 4.53 -3.94 -1.38
N GLN A 679 5.02 -3.95 -0.13
CA GLN A 679 4.21 -3.80 1.08
C GLN A 679 3.00 -4.74 1.14
N CYS A 680 3.16 -5.95 0.61
CA CYS A 680 2.24 -7.07 0.82
C CYS A 680 2.74 -7.91 2.00
N VAL A 681 1.85 -8.68 2.64
CA VAL A 681 2.23 -9.55 3.76
C VAL A 681 3.39 -10.47 3.37
N GLY A 682 4.48 -10.44 4.15
CA GLY A 682 5.71 -11.21 3.91
C GLY A 682 6.64 -10.63 2.83
N SER A 683 6.36 -9.43 2.32
CA SER A 683 7.18 -8.80 1.28
C SER A 683 8.59 -8.40 1.76
N GLU A 684 8.78 -8.22 3.06
CA GLU A 684 10.04 -7.92 3.74
C GLU A 684 11.11 -9.00 3.58
N ASP A 685 10.72 -10.23 3.22
CA ASP A 685 11.64 -11.33 2.94
C ASP A 685 12.38 -11.16 1.60
N TRP A 686 12.04 -10.13 0.81
CA TRP A 686 12.61 -9.87 -0.50
C TRP A 686 12.91 -8.39 -0.69
N VAL A 687 13.96 -8.11 -1.47
CA VAL A 687 14.38 -6.77 -1.85
C VAL A 687 14.49 -6.71 -3.37
N GLN A 688 13.86 -5.70 -3.96
CA GLN A 688 14.09 -5.36 -5.36
C GLN A 688 15.34 -4.48 -5.46
N ARG A 689 16.38 -5.00 -6.13
CA ARG A 689 17.65 -4.29 -6.39
C ARG A 689 17.45 -3.21 -7.47
N HIS A 690 18.38 -2.25 -7.55
CA HIS A 690 18.36 -1.18 -8.56
C HIS A 690 18.39 -1.68 -10.01
N ASP A 691 18.99 -2.84 -10.25
CA ASP A 691 19.01 -3.51 -11.56
C ASP A 691 17.67 -4.22 -11.89
N GLY A 692 16.68 -4.15 -11.00
CA GLY A 692 15.37 -4.75 -11.14
C GLY A 692 15.26 -6.19 -10.67
N ARG A 693 16.35 -6.85 -10.27
CA ARG A 693 16.32 -8.21 -9.71
C ARG A 693 15.58 -8.23 -8.38
N LEU A 694 14.75 -9.26 -8.17
CA LEU A 694 14.08 -9.51 -6.90
C LEU A 694 14.84 -10.61 -6.16
N CYS A 695 15.47 -10.27 -5.04
CA CYS A 695 16.33 -11.19 -4.28
C CYS A 695 15.82 -11.35 -2.87
N ARG A 696 16.07 -12.51 -2.26
CA ARG A 696 15.81 -12.68 -0.82
C ARG A 696 16.55 -11.60 -0.04
N ALA A 697 15.86 -11.01 0.93
CA ALA A 697 16.47 -10.06 1.85
C ALA A 697 17.59 -10.76 2.60
N PHE A 698 18.72 -10.06 2.81
CA PHE A 698 19.80 -10.61 3.61
C PHE A 698 19.32 -10.78 5.05
N ASN A 699 19.32 -12.02 5.53
CA ASN A 699 19.07 -12.33 6.92
C ASN A 699 20.42 -12.58 7.60
N PRO A 700 20.96 -11.64 8.41
CA PRO A 700 22.26 -11.80 9.07
C PRO A 700 22.27 -12.86 10.20
N TRP A 701 21.13 -13.48 10.49
CA TRP A 701 20.93 -14.38 11.62
C TRP A 701 21.16 -15.85 11.29
#